data_AF-A0A7X0G029-F1
#
_entry.id   AF-A0A7X0G029-F1
#
_cell.length_a   1.000
_cell.length_b   1.000
_cell.length_c   1.000
_cell.angle_alpha   90.00
_cell.angle_beta   90.00
_cell.angle_gamma   90.00
#
_symmetry.space_group_name_H-M   'P 1'
#
loop_
_entity.id
_entity.type
_entity.pdbx_description
1 polymer ?
#
loop_
_entity_poly.entity_id
_entity_poly.type
_entity_poly.pdbx_seq_one_letter_code
_entity_poly.pdbx_strand_id
1 'polypeptide(L)'
;MTPPAEQSTVHDEEAGAGSGRAGAPAPDDAASGETTASGESTGGETTGGENTSGKDPGGRAAAAEKQTLKKGSDEDAAAPEGEAADDETGAAGSGGSEAGTKAEARSRRGRRRAPRAGATVNRAELVRALTALREQLGAFDLLLDVPGVEQAREARDELRAQLVDYVLPRVQAAGAPMLVVLGGSTGAGKSTLVNTLVGARVSATGVLRPTTSSPILVCHPDHVRWFMEGPMLPGMGRVRGPAPDAIAGDQLVIIASDALPPGLALLDSPDFDSVFEDHYEFATKLMAAADLWLCVTTAARYADAQVWQMLQRAKENGATIGVVLSRVPQGAGAGGGEIVEHFAEMLDEHEVGDARRFTIPETRIEESRLPEETVADIRDWLTGVAEDAEDREIVVSDTLAAVLDSFRTRVPELARQVEAQVERRAELAREVEAGYGTALAELDEATRNGSLLRGEVLARWQDFAGTGDLLRALHVQRSRRGRAASRRHRSPARVRALKAALRSGLESLIMASAEHGAEQAMARWRVHPAGAQVLAGADAGLGHVSPELSRRVTRAVSAWQDHVQELIRTQGVTKRSVAKLVSFDTEAVSLVLTIGLLGYGTSDVAVEGGNSAVPQRLLKALFGAESLRGMGAKARADLRSRIGMLFDEEAIRFGQVLDSAGIPDETVPVQLYQATYNLEVAR
;
A
#
# COMPACT_ATOMS: atom_id res chain seq x y z
N MET A 1 -0.11 35.49 35.71
CA MET A 1 -0.97 36.58 36.20
C MET A 1 -1.12 37.59 35.07
N THR A 2 -2.35 37.79 34.62
CA THR A 2 -2.78 38.80 33.65
C THR A 2 -2.84 40.21 34.31
N PRO A 3 -3.17 41.30 33.58
CA PRO A 3 -2.40 42.53 33.30
C PRO A 3 -2.89 43.72 34.18
N PRO A 4 -2.79 45.05 33.84
CA PRO A 4 -3.42 45.76 32.68
C PRO A 4 -2.50 46.81 31.99
N ALA A 5 -2.71 47.24 30.73
CA ALA A 5 -3.68 48.25 30.20
C ALA A 5 -3.52 49.64 30.84
N GLU A 6 -3.62 50.82 30.22
CA GLU A 6 -4.11 51.31 28.92
C GLU A 6 -3.86 52.83 28.97
N GLN A 7 -3.42 53.52 27.90
CA GLN A 7 -3.71 54.96 27.73
C GLN A 7 -3.93 55.30 26.26
N SER A 8 -5.13 55.79 26.01
CA SER A 8 -5.67 56.38 24.79
C SER A 8 -5.43 57.88 24.80
N THR A 9 -5.10 58.49 23.66
CA THR A 9 -5.62 59.82 23.27
C THR A 9 -5.45 60.08 21.77
N VAL A 10 -6.53 60.63 21.21
CA VAL A 10 -6.75 61.16 19.86
C VAL A 10 -6.60 62.69 19.93
N HIS A 11 -6.02 63.33 18.90
CA HIS A 11 -6.58 64.50 18.18
C HIS A 11 -5.58 65.09 17.15
N ASP A 12 -6.13 65.36 15.95
CA ASP A 12 -5.95 66.43 14.93
C ASP A 12 -4.60 67.20 14.85
N GLU A 13 -4.05 67.61 13.70
CA GLU A 13 -4.64 68.43 12.62
C GLU A 13 -3.57 68.67 11.50
N GLU A 14 -3.97 69.26 10.35
CA GLU A 14 -3.15 69.84 9.24
C GLU A 14 -2.49 68.88 8.20
N ALA A 15 -2.51 69.10 6.87
CA ALA A 15 -2.93 70.20 6.00
C ALA A 15 -3.16 69.70 4.55
N GLY A 16 -4.04 70.41 3.79
CA GLY A 16 -4.08 70.38 2.32
C GLY A 16 -2.88 71.14 1.69
N ALA A 17 -2.68 71.25 0.37
CA ALA A 17 -3.57 71.03 -0.76
C ALA A 17 -2.76 71.05 -2.09
N GLY A 18 -3.31 70.38 -3.12
CA GLY A 18 -3.23 70.72 -4.55
C GLY A 18 -1.94 70.35 -5.30
N SER A 19 -1.91 69.87 -6.55
CA SER A 19 -2.86 69.72 -7.68
C SER A 19 -2.04 68.99 -8.78
N GLY A 20 -2.54 68.13 -9.68
CA GLY A 20 -3.87 67.67 -10.03
C GLY A 20 -3.86 66.88 -11.37
N ARG A 21 -4.96 66.13 -11.59
CA ARG A 21 -5.56 65.61 -12.85
C ARG A 21 -4.81 64.56 -13.68
N ALA A 22 -5.45 63.59 -14.36
CA ALA A 22 -6.82 63.04 -14.49
C ALA A 22 -6.67 61.86 -15.51
N GLY A 23 -7.51 60.84 -15.67
CA GLY A 23 -8.80 60.45 -15.14
C GLY A 23 -9.26 59.17 -15.87
N ALA A 24 -10.08 58.35 -15.22
CA ALA A 24 -10.82 57.22 -15.81
C ALA A 24 -12.11 57.70 -16.51
N PRO A 25 -12.87 56.77 -17.14
CA PRO A 25 -14.26 56.64 -16.71
C PRO A 25 -14.76 55.17 -16.57
N ALA A 26 -15.95 55.10 -15.96
CA ALA A 26 -16.61 53.97 -15.30
C ALA A 26 -17.73 53.33 -16.20
N PRO A 27 -18.58 52.40 -15.67
CA PRO A 27 -19.28 51.33 -16.40
C PRO A 27 -20.74 51.62 -16.74
N ASP A 28 -21.40 50.66 -17.41
CA ASP A 28 -22.86 50.61 -17.66
C ASP A 28 -23.47 49.24 -17.37
N ASP A 29 -24.78 49.30 -17.11
CA ASP A 29 -25.69 48.38 -16.42
C ASP A 29 -26.56 47.47 -17.32
N ALA A 30 -27.13 46.44 -16.68
CA ALA A 30 -28.52 45.95 -16.75
C ALA A 30 -29.00 44.81 -17.70
N ALA A 31 -29.96 44.07 -17.08
CA ALA A 31 -31.06 43.23 -17.58
C ALA A 31 -30.77 41.74 -17.86
N SER A 32 -31.59 40.72 -17.51
CA SER A 32 -32.71 40.46 -16.57
C SER A 32 -33.33 39.12 -17.05
N GLY A 33 -33.82 38.24 -16.16
CA GLY A 33 -34.67 37.11 -16.57
C GLY A 33 -34.81 35.95 -15.58
N GLU A 34 -35.66 36.13 -14.57
CA GLU A 34 -36.29 35.05 -13.78
C GLU A 34 -37.28 34.24 -14.64
N THR A 35 -37.43 32.92 -14.42
CA THR A 35 -38.70 32.35 -13.91
C THR A 35 -38.61 30.87 -13.53
N THR A 36 -39.41 30.54 -12.53
CA THR A 36 -39.70 29.30 -11.83
C THR A 36 -40.68 28.37 -12.58
N ALA A 37 -40.67 27.06 -12.26
CA ALA A 37 -41.85 26.28 -11.81
C ALA A 37 -41.68 24.75 -12.00
N SER A 38 -41.77 24.06 -10.85
CA SER A 38 -42.59 22.89 -10.52
C SER A 38 -43.24 22.01 -11.60
N GLY A 39 -43.22 20.69 -11.38
CA GLY A 39 -44.13 19.74 -12.02
C GLY A 39 -43.94 18.29 -11.55
N GLU A 40 -44.73 17.88 -10.56
CA GLU A 40 -45.01 16.48 -10.19
C GLU A 40 -45.55 15.67 -11.38
N SER A 41 -45.32 14.34 -11.37
CA SER A 41 -46.37 13.33 -11.59
C SER A 41 -45.80 11.92 -11.69
N THR A 42 -46.26 11.05 -10.78
CA THR A 42 -46.80 9.67 -10.94
C THR A 42 -46.33 8.84 -12.15
N GLY A 43 -45.99 7.56 -12.07
CA GLY A 43 -46.49 6.44 -11.26
C GLY A 43 -46.60 5.23 -12.20
N GLY A 44 -46.30 4.02 -11.74
CA GLY A 44 -46.42 2.82 -12.59
C GLY A 44 -45.81 1.55 -12.00
N GLU A 45 -46.63 0.81 -11.25
CA GLU A 45 -46.43 -0.60 -10.87
C GLU A 45 -46.45 -1.53 -12.09
N THR A 46 -45.67 -2.63 -12.03
CA THR A 46 -46.01 -4.01 -12.44
C THR A 46 -44.81 -4.91 -12.10
N THR A 47 -44.84 -5.72 -11.03
CA THR A 47 -45.29 -7.13 -10.92
C THR A 47 -44.49 -8.19 -11.69
N GLY A 48 -44.00 -9.20 -10.94
CA GLY A 48 -43.50 -10.50 -11.40
C GLY A 48 -42.06 -10.76 -10.89
N GLY A 49 -41.76 -11.58 -9.89
CA GLY A 49 -42.48 -12.73 -9.34
C GLY A 49 -41.94 -14.02 -9.94
N GLU A 50 -40.81 -14.55 -9.45
CA GLU A 50 -40.51 -15.97 -9.59
C GLU A 50 -39.70 -16.53 -8.42
N ASN A 51 -40.17 -17.68 -7.95
CA ASN A 51 -39.74 -18.48 -6.81
C ASN A 51 -38.36 -19.10 -7.01
N THR A 52 -37.60 -19.26 -5.92
CA THR A 52 -37.07 -20.59 -5.54
C THR A 52 -36.86 -20.68 -4.02
N SER A 53 -37.59 -21.60 -3.40
CA SER A 53 -37.36 -22.14 -2.06
C SER A 53 -36.60 -23.47 -2.20
N GLY A 54 -35.59 -23.69 -1.36
CA GLY A 54 -34.85 -24.96 -1.29
C GLY A 54 -33.58 -24.79 -0.44
N LYS A 55 -33.67 -24.76 0.89
CA LYS A 55 -33.52 -25.92 1.78
C LYS A 55 -32.05 -26.31 2.02
N ASP A 56 -31.47 -25.72 3.06
CA ASP A 56 -30.35 -26.24 3.89
C ASP A 56 -30.63 -27.68 4.39
N PRO A 57 -29.65 -28.49 4.91
CA PRO A 57 -28.49 -28.03 5.71
C PRO A 57 -27.17 -28.86 5.64
N GLY A 58 -26.11 -28.30 6.24
CA GLY A 58 -24.99 -29.04 6.87
C GLY A 58 -23.60 -28.47 6.48
N GLY A 59 -22.72 -27.99 7.37
CA GLY A 59 -22.56 -28.19 8.80
C GLY A 59 -21.34 -29.08 9.11
N ARG A 60 -20.13 -28.50 9.21
CA ARG A 60 -18.96 -28.95 10.00
C ARG A 60 -17.77 -27.99 9.76
N ALA A 61 -17.48 -27.05 10.66
CA ALA A 61 -16.75 -27.20 11.91
C ALA A 61 -15.26 -27.54 11.70
N ALA A 62 -14.43 -26.48 11.66
CA ALA A 62 -13.00 -26.53 11.84
C ALA A 62 -12.66 -26.87 13.30
N ALA A 63 -11.76 -27.82 13.50
CA ALA A 63 -11.23 -28.18 14.81
C ALA A 63 -9.73 -27.84 14.83
N ALA A 64 -9.38 -26.95 15.75
CA ALA A 64 -8.02 -26.65 16.15
C ALA A 64 -7.43 -27.83 16.93
N GLU A 65 -6.21 -28.25 16.59
CA GLU A 65 -5.50 -29.30 17.30
C GLU A 65 -4.28 -28.70 18.03
N LYS A 66 -4.31 -28.84 19.36
CA LYS A 66 -3.25 -28.42 20.29
C LYS A 66 -2.17 -29.50 20.35
N GLN A 67 -0.92 -29.11 20.12
CA GLN A 67 0.25 -29.94 20.39
C GLN A 67 0.51 -30.06 21.90
N THR A 68 0.67 -31.31 22.36
CA THR A 68 1.16 -31.68 23.68
C THR A 68 2.57 -32.27 23.56
N LEU A 69 3.45 -31.78 24.44
CA LEU A 69 4.79 -32.31 24.68
C LEU A 69 4.74 -33.76 25.18
N LYS A 70 5.62 -34.62 24.65
CA LYS A 70 6.23 -35.70 25.44
C LYS A 70 7.63 -36.05 24.95
N LYS A 71 8.45 -36.39 25.95
CA LYS A 71 9.90 -36.46 26.05
C LYS A 71 10.40 -37.90 25.92
N GLY A 72 11.65 -38.03 25.46
CA GLY A 72 12.56 -39.18 25.64
C GLY A 72 13.12 -39.69 24.31
N SER A 73 14.38 -40.10 24.14
CA SER A 73 15.64 -40.01 24.88
C SER A 73 16.68 -40.75 24.00
N ASP A 74 17.91 -40.26 23.98
CA ASP A 74 19.20 -40.92 23.67
C ASP A 74 19.40 -41.65 22.33
N GLU A 75 20.41 -41.24 21.54
CA GLU A 75 21.72 -41.94 21.45
C GLU A 75 22.71 -41.22 20.51
N ASP A 76 23.99 -41.50 20.77
CA ASP A 76 25.27 -40.91 20.34
C ASP A 76 25.58 -40.81 18.83
N ALA A 77 26.42 -39.83 18.45
CA ALA A 77 27.85 -40.04 18.10
C ALA A 77 28.42 -39.10 17.00
N ALA A 78 29.56 -38.50 17.35
CA ALA A 78 30.75 -38.21 16.53
C ALA A 78 30.72 -37.06 15.48
N ALA A 79 31.44 -35.99 15.84
CA ALA A 79 32.11 -35.06 14.93
C ALA A 79 33.59 -35.44 14.76
N PRO A 80 34.29 -34.89 13.76
CA PRO A 80 35.69 -34.56 13.94
C PRO A 80 36.01 -33.09 13.60
N GLU A 81 36.85 -32.52 14.46
CA GLU A 81 37.62 -31.28 14.27
C GLU A 81 38.83 -31.55 13.36
N GLY A 82 39.31 -30.51 12.67
CA GLY A 82 40.51 -30.55 11.83
C GLY A 82 41.32 -29.26 11.99
N GLU A 83 42.55 -29.44 12.45
CA GLU A 83 43.57 -28.46 12.85
C GLU A 83 44.14 -27.60 11.71
N ALA A 84 44.68 -26.45 12.12
CA ALA A 84 45.56 -25.58 11.36
C ALA A 84 47.04 -26.01 11.47
N ALA A 85 47.84 -25.75 10.43
CA ALA A 85 49.29 -25.62 10.52
C ALA A 85 49.84 -24.72 9.40
N ASP A 86 50.72 -23.80 9.80
CA ASP A 86 51.54 -22.88 9.00
C ASP A 86 52.60 -23.60 8.14
N ASP A 87 53.06 -22.94 7.07
CA ASP A 87 54.52 -22.87 6.79
C ASP A 87 54.88 -21.70 5.86
N GLU A 88 55.85 -20.89 6.32
CA GLU A 88 56.59 -19.87 5.57
C GLU A 88 57.88 -20.45 5.00
N THR A 89 58.24 -20.12 3.75
CA THR A 89 59.62 -19.92 3.25
C THR A 89 59.47 -19.23 1.87
N GLY A 90 60.27 -18.29 1.38
CA GLY A 90 61.61 -17.81 1.68
C GLY A 90 62.22 -17.38 0.32
N ALA A 91 62.66 -16.13 0.21
CA ALA A 91 63.02 -15.45 -1.05
C ALA A 91 64.45 -15.72 -1.56
N ALA A 92 64.68 -15.37 -2.85
CA ALA A 92 65.85 -14.70 -3.47
C ALA A 92 66.53 -15.44 -4.66
N GLY A 93 66.81 -14.68 -5.73
CA GLY A 93 67.72 -15.08 -6.82
C GLY A 93 67.61 -14.20 -8.08
N SER A 94 68.63 -13.39 -8.36
CA SER A 94 68.72 -12.34 -9.39
C SER A 94 69.19 -12.81 -10.78
N GLY A 95 69.01 -11.97 -11.81
CA GLY A 95 69.90 -11.93 -12.99
C GLY A 95 69.20 -11.61 -14.32
N GLY A 96 69.51 -10.45 -14.91
CA GLY A 96 68.81 -9.92 -16.11
C GLY A 96 69.40 -10.28 -17.47
N SER A 97 68.78 -9.76 -18.54
CA SER A 97 69.41 -9.20 -19.75
C SER A 97 68.34 -8.80 -20.77
N GLU A 98 68.66 -7.74 -21.51
CA GLU A 98 67.90 -7.01 -22.51
C GLU A 98 67.52 -7.78 -23.79
N ALA A 99 66.63 -7.14 -24.55
CA ALA A 99 66.38 -7.22 -26.01
C ALA A 99 65.16 -8.04 -26.47
N GLY A 100 64.17 -7.35 -27.04
CA GLY A 100 63.07 -8.01 -27.76
C GLY A 100 61.84 -7.15 -28.03
N THR A 101 61.99 -6.06 -28.78
CA THR A 101 60.91 -5.22 -29.30
C THR A 101 59.98 -6.03 -30.25
N LYS A 102 58.68 -5.70 -30.25
CA LYS A 102 57.64 -6.03 -31.26
C LYS A 102 57.07 -7.45 -31.24
N ALA A 103 56.14 -7.76 -30.32
CA ALA A 103 55.15 -8.84 -30.56
C ALA A 103 53.91 -8.85 -29.65
N GLU A 104 53.48 -7.76 -28.99
CA GLU A 104 52.31 -7.83 -28.08
C GLU A 104 51.36 -6.65 -28.26
N ALA A 105 50.69 -6.59 -29.41
CA ALA A 105 49.51 -5.73 -29.62
C ALA A 105 48.34 -6.46 -30.29
N ARG A 106 48.41 -7.79 -30.40
CA ARG A 106 47.36 -8.63 -31.00
C ARG A 106 47.10 -9.88 -30.15
N SER A 107 46.74 -9.69 -28.89
CA SER A 107 46.21 -10.77 -28.04
C SER A 107 45.44 -10.24 -26.83
N ARG A 108 44.47 -9.36 -27.06
CA ARG A 108 43.37 -9.10 -26.11
C ARG A 108 42.04 -9.14 -26.85
N ARG A 109 41.83 -10.22 -27.61
CA ARG A 109 40.47 -10.63 -27.97
C ARG A 109 39.90 -11.22 -26.70
N GLY A 110 38.94 -10.50 -26.11
CA GLY A 110 38.26 -10.85 -24.87
C GLY A 110 37.92 -12.34 -24.85
N ARG A 111 38.10 -12.92 -23.68
CA ARG A 111 37.80 -14.32 -23.37
C ARG A 111 36.32 -14.54 -23.68
N ARG A 112 36.01 -15.03 -24.89
CA ARG A 112 34.67 -15.41 -25.33
C ARG A 112 34.15 -16.44 -24.34
N ARG A 113 33.26 -16.01 -23.44
CA ARG A 113 32.50 -16.90 -22.57
C ARG A 113 31.56 -17.65 -23.50
N ALA A 114 31.80 -18.96 -23.67
CA ALA A 114 30.96 -19.80 -24.51
C ALA A 114 29.48 -19.63 -24.09
N PRO A 115 28.53 -19.55 -25.04
CA PRO A 115 27.12 -19.46 -24.70
C PRO A 115 26.76 -20.72 -23.91
N ARG A 116 26.28 -20.54 -22.68
CA ARG A 116 25.69 -21.64 -21.91
C ARG A 116 24.43 -22.06 -22.67
N ALA A 117 24.53 -23.17 -23.39
CA ALA A 117 23.36 -23.89 -23.86
C ALA A 117 22.59 -24.40 -22.64
N GLY A 118 21.40 -23.86 -22.39
CA GLY A 118 20.47 -24.41 -21.39
C GLY A 118 19.66 -23.36 -20.64
N ALA A 119 18.59 -22.88 -21.28
CA ALA A 119 17.28 -22.52 -20.72
C ALA A 119 16.60 -21.61 -21.76
N THR A 120 15.68 -22.16 -22.55
CA THR A 120 14.70 -21.30 -23.23
C THR A 120 13.82 -20.71 -22.13
N VAL A 121 14.21 -19.55 -21.61
CA VAL A 121 13.37 -18.68 -20.79
C VAL A 121 11.99 -18.70 -21.43
N ASN A 122 10.96 -19.17 -20.72
CA ASN A 122 9.62 -19.10 -21.27
C ASN A 122 9.22 -17.62 -21.24
N ARG A 123 9.53 -16.89 -22.32
CA ARG A 123 9.30 -15.45 -22.45
C ARG A 123 7.88 -15.06 -22.01
N ALA A 124 6.89 -15.91 -22.29
CA ALA A 124 5.52 -15.69 -21.85
C ALA A 124 5.36 -15.77 -20.31
N GLU A 125 6.06 -16.68 -19.63
CA GLU A 125 6.11 -16.73 -18.16
C GLU A 125 6.83 -15.52 -17.57
N LEU A 126 7.96 -15.11 -18.15
CA LEU A 126 8.67 -13.91 -17.71
C LEU A 126 7.80 -12.65 -17.84
N VAL A 127 7.13 -12.46 -18.99
CA VAL A 127 6.18 -11.35 -19.16
C VAL A 127 5.05 -11.41 -18.14
N ARG A 128 4.49 -12.59 -17.87
CA ARG A 128 3.44 -12.76 -16.85
C ARG A 128 3.94 -12.40 -15.45
N ALA A 129 5.11 -12.89 -15.05
CA ALA A 129 5.70 -12.62 -13.75
C ALA A 129 5.98 -11.10 -13.56
N LEU A 130 6.56 -10.45 -14.56
CA LEU A 130 6.83 -9.01 -14.53
C LEU A 130 5.55 -8.17 -14.55
N THR A 131 4.53 -8.59 -15.28
CA THR A 131 3.22 -7.91 -15.30
C THR A 131 2.54 -8.01 -13.94
N ALA A 132 2.57 -9.20 -13.31
CA ALA A 132 2.04 -9.40 -11.97
C ALA A 132 2.79 -8.56 -10.93
N LEU A 133 4.12 -8.49 -10.99
CA LEU A 133 4.92 -7.64 -10.10
C LEU A 133 4.53 -6.16 -10.26
N ARG A 134 4.38 -5.66 -11.49
CA ARG A 134 3.93 -4.28 -11.75
C ARG A 134 2.56 -4.00 -11.14
N GLU A 135 1.61 -4.92 -11.28
CA GLU A 135 0.26 -4.78 -10.73
C GLU A 135 0.29 -4.77 -9.19
N GLN A 136 1.06 -5.65 -8.57
CA GLN A 136 1.24 -5.69 -7.11
C GLN A 136 1.86 -4.39 -6.57
N LEU A 137 2.89 -3.86 -7.22
CA LEU A 137 3.51 -2.57 -6.86
C LEU A 137 2.54 -1.38 -6.98
N GLY A 138 1.46 -1.51 -7.73
CA GLY A 138 0.41 -0.49 -7.88
C GLY A 138 -0.83 -0.74 -7.02
N ALA A 139 -0.88 -1.82 -6.23
CA ALA A 139 -2.09 -2.23 -5.50
C ALA A 139 -2.16 -1.72 -4.05
N PHE A 140 -1.14 -1.01 -3.57
CA PHE A 140 -1.07 -0.53 -2.18
C PHE A 140 -0.43 0.85 -2.09
N ASP A 141 -0.77 1.55 -1.00
CA ASP A 141 -0.22 2.85 -0.63
C ASP A 141 0.54 2.79 0.69
N LEU A 142 1.67 3.49 0.73
CA LEU A 142 2.52 3.61 1.91
C LEU A 142 2.12 4.86 2.70
N LEU A 143 0.92 4.84 3.28
CA LEU A 143 0.31 6.00 3.92
C LEU A 143 0.88 6.27 5.32
N LEU A 144 1.16 5.22 6.10
CA LEU A 144 1.53 5.37 7.50
C LEU A 144 2.98 5.83 7.63
N ASP A 145 3.23 6.79 8.52
CA ASP A 145 4.59 7.26 8.82
C ASP A 145 5.33 6.20 9.63
N VAL A 146 6.21 5.48 8.93
CA VAL A 146 7.15 4.52 9.49
C VAL A 146 8.55 4.93 9.06
N PRO A 147 9.60 4.61 9.86
CA PRO A 147 10.97 4.91 9.48
C PRO A 147 11.30 4.32 8.10
N GLY A 148 11.69 5.17 7.15
CA GLY A 148 12.01 4.74 5.79
C GLY A 148 10.88 4.87 4.76
N VAL A 149 9.72 5.41 5.13
CA VAL A 149 8.54 5.45 4.24
C VAL A 149 8.77 6.24 2.95
N GLU A 150 9.46 7.38 3.01
CA GLU A 150 9.71 8.19 1.80
C GLU A 150 10.65 7.44 0.84
N GLN A 151 11.71 6.81 1.36
CA GLN A 151 12.61 5.96 0.56
C GLN A 151 11.85 4.77 -0.04
N ALA A 152 10.90 4.19 0.69
CA ALA A 152 10.08 3.10 0.20
C ALA A 152 9.11 3.53 -0.92
N ARG A 153 8.56 4.75 -0.84
CA ARG A 153 7.72 5.34 -1.91
C ARG A 153 8.54 5.59 -3.17
N GLU A 154 9.71 6.21 -3.02
CA GLU A 154 10.66 6.43 -4.11
C GLU A 154 11.05 5.09 -4.76
N ALA A 155 11.48 4.10 -3.97
CA ALA A 155 11.85 2.79 -4.47
C ALA A 155 10.71 2.06 -5.19
N ARG A 156 9.47 2.14 -4.67
CA ARG A 156 8.27 1.58 -5.33
C ARG A 156 8.03 2.23 -6.68
N ASP A 157 8.09 3.56 -6.73
CA ASP A 157 7.80 4.32 -7.95
C ASP A 157 8.91 4.14 -9.00
N GLU A 158 10.17 4.06 -8.59
CA GLU A 158 11.31 3.72 -9.45
C GLU A 158 11.21 2.30 -10.02
N LEU A 159 10.92 1.29 -9.18
CA LEU A 159 10.73 -0.09 -9.64
C LEU A 159 9.58 -0.18 -10.64
N ARG A 160 8.47 0.50 -10.37
CA ARG A 160 7.31 0.54 -11.27
C ARG A 160 7.66 1.24 -12.59
N ALA A 161 8.36 2.37 -12.54
CA ALA A 161 8.82 3.10 -13.72
C ALA A 161 9.76 2.21 -14.56
N GLN A 162 10.75 1.57 -13.94
CA GLN A 162 11.69 0.70 -14.65
C GLN A 162 11.00 -0.51 -15.31
N LEU A 163 9.99 -1.10 -14.65
CA LEU A 163 9.16 -2.16 -15.22
C LEU A 163 8.39 -1.71 -16.46
N VAL A 164 7.78 -0.52 -16.39
CA VAL A 164 6.92 0.03 -17.44
C VAL A 164 7.73 0.60 -18.61
N ASP A 165 8.78 1.35 -18.31
CA ASP A 165 9.50 2.18 -19.30
C ASP A 165 10.59 1.39 -20.02
N TYR A 166 11.14 0.35 -19.39
CA TYR A 166 12.26 -0.44 -19.93
C TYR A 166 11.97 -1.95 -20.01
N VAL A 167 11.76 -2.62 -18.87
CA VAL A 167 11.79 -4.09 -18.79
C VAL A 167 10.69 -4.75 -19.63
N LEU A 168 9.41 -4.37 -19.42
CA LEU A 168 8.29 -4.94 -20.19
C LEU A 168 8.41 -4.65 -21.70
N PRO A 169 8.68 -3.40 -22.14
CA PRO A 169 8.97 -3.10 -23.54
C PRO A 169 10.04 -4.02 -24.14
N ARG A 170 11.16 -4.24 -23.43
CA ARG A 170 12.29 -5.02 -23.94
C ARG A 170 12.00 -6.51 -24.03
N VAL A 171 11.36 -7.07 -23.01
CA VAL A 171 11.00 -8.50 -22.99
C VAL A 171 9.92 -8.80 -24.03
N GLN A 172 9.03 -7.85 -24.36
CA GLN A 172 7.99 -8.06 -25.36
C GLN A 172 8.50 -7.88 -26.80
N ALA A 173 9.36 -6.88 -27.06
CA ALA A 173 9.85 -6.56 -28.40
C ALA A 173 11.24 -7.17 -28.68
N ALA A 174 11.27 -8.47 -29.06
CA ALA A 174 12.50 -9.10 -29.54
C ALA A 174 13.03 -8.37 -30.79
N GLY A 175 14.34 -8.10 -30.84
CA GLY A 175 14.96 -7.45 -31.99
C GLY A 175 14.66 -5.95 -32.14
N ALA A 176 14.12 -5.31 -31.10
CA ALA A 176 13.99 -3.86 -31.05
C ALA A 176 15.39 -3.19 -31.09
N PRO A 177 15.50 -1.98 -31.67
CA PRO A 177 16.76 -1.24 -31.73
C PRO A 177 17.41 -1.06 -30.35
N MET A 178 18.73 -1.06 -30.30
CA MET A 178 19.48 -0.64 -29.13
C MET A 178 19.36 0.87 -28.96
N LEU A 179 18.92 1.31 -27.77
CA LEU A 179 18.83 2.72 -27.42
C LEU A 179 20.11 3.15 -26.70
N VAL A 180 20.88 4.00 -27.36
CA VAL A 180 22.07 4.64 -26.80
C VAL A 180 21.72 6.05 -26.35
N VAL A 181 21.77 6.30 -25.05
CA VAL A 181 21.51 7.63 -24.48
C VAL A 181 22.83 8.32 -24.19
N LEU A 182 23.03 9.50 -24.78
CA LEU A 182 24.17 10.34 -24.50
C LEU A 182 23.83 11.28 -23.36
N GLY A 183 24.54 11.16 -22.25
CA GLY A 183 24.38 12.00 -21.07
C GLY A 183 25.72 12.53 -20.56
N GLY A 184 25.71 13.65 -19.84
CA GLY A 184 26.93 14.45 -19.70
C GLY A 184 26.63 15.85 -19.20
N SER A 185 27.64 16.52 -18.64
CA SER A 185 27.48 17.88 -18.11
C SER A 185 27.25 18.92 -19.21
N THR A 186 26.75 20.08 -18.81
CA THR A 186 26.42 21.19 -19.70
C THR A 186 27.67 21.63 -20.45
N GLY A 187 27.58 21.60 -21.77
CA GLY A 187 28.68 21.98 -22.65
C GLY A 187 29.81 20.95 -22.71
N ALA A 188 29.58 19.69 -22.32
CA ALA A 188 30.50 18.58 -22.57
C ALA A 188 30.57 18.16 -24.06
N GLY A 189 29.66 18.68 -24.89
CA GLY A 189 29.66 18.44 -26.35
C GLY A 189 28.79 17.27 -26.81
N LYS A 190 27.78 16.85 -26.01
CA LYS A 190 26.83 15.79 -26.37
C LYS A 190 26.15 16.02 -27.72
N SER A 191 25.47 17.16 -27.87
CA SER A 191 24.76 17.52 -29.10
C SER A 191 25.69 17.65 -30.31
N THR A 192 26.94 18.12 -30.09
CA THR A 192 27.98 18.13 -31.13
C THR A 192 28.39 16.72 -31.53
N LEU A 193 28.55 15.80 -30.57
CA LEU A 193 28.84 14.39 -30.83
C LEU A 193 27.69 13.72 -31.58
N VAL A 194 26.43 13.94 -31.19
CA VAL A 194 25.25 13.42 -31.91
C VAL A 194 25.21 13.92 -33.34
N ASN A 195 25.36 15.23 -33.56
CA ASN A 195 25.37 15.81 -34.90
C ASN A 195 26.48 15.23 -35.79
N THR A 196 27.63 14.94 -35.20
CA THR A 196 28.76 14.32 -35.92
C THR A 196 28.49 12.86 -36.22
N LEU A 197 27.99 12.08 -35.26
CA LEU A 197 27.66 10.66 -35.46
C LEU A 197 26.58 10.47 -36.53
N VAL A 198 25.59 11.35 -36.59
CA VAL A 198 24.50 11.34 -37.58
C VAL A 198 24.92 11.96 -38.92
N GLY A 199 26.01 12.74 -38.95
CA GLY A 199 26.47 13.45 -40.14
C GLY A 199 25.64 14.67 -40.54
N ALA A 200 24.68 15.09 -39.70
CA ALA A 200 23.79 16.23 -39.94
C ALA A 200 23.49 16.99 -38.64
N ARG A 201 23.17 18.29 -38.74
CA ARG A 201 22.73 19.11 -37.60
C ARG A 201 21.29 18.75 -37.21
N VAL A 202 21.15 17.78 -36.32
CA VAL A 202 19.87 17.27 -35.80
C VAL A 202 19.54 17.82 -34.41
N SER A 203 20.55 18.17 -33.62
CA SER A 203 20.44 18.76 -32.30
C SER A 203 21.03 20.17 -32.27
N ALA A 204 20.40 21.07 -31.51
CA ALA A 204 20.88 22.43 -31.31
C ALA A 204 22.21 22.43 -30.54
N THR A 205 23.19 23.17 -31.06
CA THR A 205 24.44 23.45 -30.33
C THR A 205 24.58 24.96 -30.19
N GLY A 206 24.83 25.46 -28.98
CA GLY A 206 24.90 26.89 -28.72
C GLY A 206 25.87 27.25 -27.60
N VAL A 207 26.26 28.53 -27.56
CA VAL A 207 27.19 29.09 -26.55
C VAL A 207 26.43 29.52 -25.28
N LEU A 208 25.13 29.82 -25.39
CA LEU A 208 24.23 30.15 -24.28
C LEU A 208 23.62 28.88 -23.69
N ARG A 209 23.94 28.60 -22.42
CA ARG A 209 23.53 27.40 -21.68
C ARG A 209 22.16 27.61 -21.00
N PRO A 210 21.30 26.59 -20.88
CA PRO A 210 21.34 25.25 -21.49
C PRO A 210 20.77 25.25 -22.92
N THR A 211 21.30 24.43 -23.84
CA THR A 211 20.94 24.47 -25.29
C THR A 211 19.97 23.40 -25.75
N THR A 212 19.87 22.28 -25.04
CA THR A 212 19.02 21.13 -25.41
C THR A 212 17.83 21.06 -24.45
N SER A 213 16.79 21.85 -24.74
CA SER A 213 15.57 21.92 -23.90
C SER A 213 14.63 20.72 -24.12
N SER A 214 14.74 20.04 -25.26
CA SER A 214 13.91 18.89 -25.61
C SER A 214 14.81 17.70 -25.99
N PRO A 215 14.55 16.48 -25.48
CA PRO A 215 15.31 15.29 -25.85
C PRO A 215 15.12 14.92 -27.31
N ILE A 216 16.21 14.56 -28.00
CA ILE A 216 16.20 14.26 -29.44
C ILE A 216 16.62 12.82 -29.65
N LEU A 217 15.74 12.03 -30.23
CA LEU A 217 15.98 10.64 -30.63
C LEU A 217 16.18 10.57 -32.14
N VAL A 218 17.30 10.02 -32.57
CA VAL A 218 17.63 9.76 -33.97
C VAL A 218 17.65 8.26 -34.20
N CYS A 219 16.92 7.79 -35.21
CA CYS A 219 16.84 6.36 -35.54
C CYS A 219 16.76 6.15 -37.06
N HIS A 220 17.00 4.91 -37.50
CA HIS A 220 16.77 4.51 -38.89
C HIS A 220 15.27 4.62 -39.25
N PRO A 221 14.90 5.02 -40.49
CA PRO A 221 13.50 5.19 -40.89
C PRO A 221 12.58 4.00 -40.59
N ASP A 222 13.11 2.77 -40.66
CA ASP A 222 12.37 1.53 -40.38
C ASP A 222 11.87 1.44 -38.92
N HIS A 223 12.50 2.16 -38.00
CA HIS A 223 12.20 2.11 -36.57
C HIS A 223 11.40 3.32 -36.07
N VAL A 224 11.14 4.31 -36.92
CA VAL A 224 10.38 5.52 -36.55
C VAL A 224 9.01 5.15 -35.99
N ARG A 225 8.31 4.19 -36.60
CA ARG A 225 7.00 3.75 -36.10
C ARG A 225 7.09 3.14 -34.71
N TRP A 226 8.14 2.37 -34.43
CA TRP A 226 8.34 1.76 -33.11
C TRP A 226 8.59 2.81 -32.04
N PHE A 227 9.41 3.82 -32.29
CA PHE A 227 9.61 4.90 -31.32
C PHE A 227 8.42 5.85 -31.21
N MET A 228 7.67 6.08 -32.28
CA MET A 228 6.48 6.94 -32.27
C MET A 228 5.28 6.30 -31.57
N GLU A 229 5.01 5.01 -31.81
CA GLU A 229 3.80 4.31 -31.32
C GLU A 229 4.09 3.28 -30.23
N GLY A 230 5.36 2.92 -30.02
CA GLY A 230 5.75 1.80 -29.18
C GLY A 230 5.79 2.09 -27.67
N PRO A 231 6.07 1.05 -26.87
CA PRO A 231 5.87 1.09 -25.42
C PRO A 231 7.03 1.70 -24.62
N MET A 232 8.19 1.99 -25.22
CA MET A 232 9.31 2.63 -24.51
C MET A 232 9.03 4.11 -24.24
N LEU A 233 9.35 4.62 -23.04
CA LEU A 233 9.10 6.02 -22.65
C LEU A 233 7.64 6.45 -22.87
N PRO A 234 6.63 5.76 -22.28
CA PRO A 234 5.21 6.03 -22.52
C PRO A 234 4.73 7.36 -21.93
N GLY A 235 5.42 7.91 -20.92
CA GLY A 235 5.08 9.18 -20.27
C GLY A 235 5.56 10.44 -21.00
N MET A 236 6.24 10.31 -22.14
CA MET A 236 6.81 11.43 -22.87
C MET A 236 6.01 11.67 -24.15
N GLY A 237 5.50 12.89 -24.35
CA GLY A 237 4.86 13.27 -25.61
C GLY A 237 5.84 13.12 -26.77
N ARG A 238 5.36 12.77 -27.97
CA ARG A 238 6.24 12.45 -29.11
C ARG A 238 5.89 13.28 -30.33
N VAL A 239 6.90 13.87 -30.95
CA VAL A 239 6.75 14.64 -32.18
C VAL A 239 7.77 14.19 -33.21
N ARG A 240 7.35 14.14 -34.48
CA ARG A 240 8.28 13.93 -35.59
C ARG A 240 9.02 15.23 -35.89
N GLY A 241 10.34 15.15 -35.99
CA GLY A 241 11.18 16.22 -36.54
C GLY A 241 11.05 16.36 -38.07
N PRO A 242 11.82 17.28 -38.68
CA PRO A 242 12.93 18.03 -38.09
C PRO A 242 12.47 19.26 -37.30
N ALA A 243 13.03 19.44 -36.12
CA ALA A 243 12.79 20.59 -35.25
C ALA A 243 14.10 21.07 -34.58
N PRO A 244 15.18 21.37 -35.34
CA PRO A 244 16.49 21.68 -34.78
C PRO A 244 16.52 22.97 -33.94
N ASP A 245 15.53 23.86 -34.11
CA ASP A 245 15.39 25.11 -33.34
C ASP A 245 14.01 25.21 -32.64
N ALA A 246 13.17 24.18 -32.67
CA ALA A 246 11.87 24.22 -32.00
C ALA A 246 12.00 23.76 -30.56
N ILE A 247 11.58 24.62 -29.63
CA ILE A 247 11.39 24.24 -28.22
C ILE A 247 10.11 23.40 -28.21
N ALA A 248 10.25 22.08 -28.36
CA ALA A 248 9.14 21.13 -28.24
C ALA A 248 8.77 20.86 -26.77
N GLY A 249 9.15 21.76 -25.85
CA GLY A 249 8.90 21.66 -24.43
C GLY A 249 9.30 20.29 -23.87
N ASP A 250 8.32 19.64 -23.27
CA ASP A 250 8.34 18.35 -22.56
C ASP A 250 8.29 17.11 -23.48
N GLN A 251 8.49 17.27 -24.80
CA GLN A 251 8.28 16.20 -25.79
C GLN A 251 9.59 15.63 -26.36
N LEU A 252 9.57 14.32 -26.66
CA LEU A 252 10.60 13.60 -27.40
C LEU A 252 10.49 13.90 -28.90
N VAL A 253 11.56 14.49 -29.46
CA VAL A 253 11.65 14.74 -30.90
C VAL A 253 12.28 13.53 -31.58
N ILE A 254 11.54 12.88 -32.48
CA ILE A 254 12.01 11.70 -33.23
C ILE A 254 12.40 12.11 -34.65
N ILE A 255 13.67 11.89 -34.99
CA ILE A 255 14.28 12.21 -36.29
C ILE A 255 14.69 10.90 -36.97
N ALA A 256 14.31 10.76 -38.24
CA ALA A 256 14.72 9.64 -39.07
C ALA A 256 16.02 9.99 -39.81
N SER A 257 17.01 9.09 -39.83
CA SER A 257 18.24 9.26 -40.60
C SER A 257 18.75 7.93 -41.14
N ASP A 258 19.02 7.87 -42.45
CA ASP A 258 19.66 6.72 -43.12
C ASP A 258 21.14 6.58 -42.76
N ALA A 259 21.73 7.55 -42.08
CA ALA A 259 23.13 7.50 -41.63
C ALA A 259 23.35 6.55 -40.45
N LEU A 260 22.29 6.21 -39.70
CA LEU A 260 22.36 5.23 -38.62
C LEU A 260 21.98 3.84 -39.15
N PRO A 261 22.73 2.78 -38.81
CA PRO A 261 22.36 1.43 -39.20
C PRO A 261 21.01 1.01 -38.59
N PRO A 262 20.26 0.12 -39.25
CA PRO A 262 19.10 -0.50 -38.64
C PRO A 262 19.51 -1.24 -37.35
N GLY A 263 18.72 -1.11 -36.30
CA GLY A 263 19.03 -1.65 -34.98
C GLY A 263 19.76 -0.69 -34.02
N LEU A 264 20.09 0.53 -34.43
CA LEU A 264 20.64 1.59 -33.56
C LEU A 264 19.69 2.80 -33.46
N ALA A 265 19.52 3.31 -32.25
CA ALA A 265 18.94 4.63 -32.00
C ALA A 265 19.84 5.42 -31.04
N LEU A 266 20.10 6.69 -31.38
CA LEU A 266 20.86 7.62 -30.54
C LEU A 266 19.91 8.62 -29.90
N LEU A 267 20.07 8.90 -28.62
CA LEU A 267 19.27 9.89 -27.90
C LEU A 267 20.18 10.93 -27.27
N ASP A 268 19.99 12.19 -27.66
CA ASP A 268 20.61 13.35 -27.01
C ASP A 268 19.76 13.75 -25.80
N SER A 269 20.29 13.53 -24.59
CA SER A 269 19.59 13.91 -23.37
C SER A 269 19.82 15.38 -23.02
N PRO A 270 18.87 16.05 -22.35
CA PRO A 270 19.14 17.29 -21.65
C PRO A 270 20.33 17.15 -20.69
N ASP A 271 20.94 18.29 -20.36
CA ASP A 271 22.04 18.36 -19.40
C ASP A 271 21.53 17.99 -18.00
N PHE A 272 22.24 17.08 -17.30
CA PHE A 272 21.85 16.67 -15.95
C PHE A 272 22.25 17.66 -14.87
N ASP A 273 23.24 18.51 -15.14
CA ASP A 273 23.71 19.59 -14.27
C ASP A 273 22.89 20.87 -14.48
N SER A 274 21.75 20.76 -15.16
CA SER A 274 20.84 21.86 -15.35
C SER A 274 20.20 22.28 -14.04
N VAL A 275 20.06 23.59 -13.83
CA VAL A 275 19.32 24.16 -12.70
C VAL A 275 17.80 24.05 -12.85
N PHE A 276 17.34 23.60 -14.01
CA PHE A 276 15.93 23.37 -14.30
C PHE A 276 15.54 21.95 -13.89
N GLU A 277 14.63 21.83 -12.93
CA GLU A 277 14.18 20.56 -12.35
C GLU A 277 13.63 19.60 -13.42
N ASP A 278 12.85 20.13 -14.38
CA ASP A 278 12.31 19.37 -15.50
C ASP A 278 13.40 18.64 -16.31
N HIS A 279 14.53 19.31 -16.61
CA HIS A 279 15.62 18.71 -17.39
C HIS A 279 16.29 17.54 -16.65
N TYR A 280 16.42 17.66 -15.33
CA TYR A 280 16.99 16.61 -14.50
C TYR A 280 16.04 15.40 -14.43
N GLU A 281 14.73 15.63 -14.31
CA GLU A 281 13.73 14.56 -14.35
C GLU A 281 13.77 13.83 -15.70
N PHE A 282 13.88 14.56 -16.81
CA PHE A 282 14.06 13.98 -18.14
C PHE A 282 15.33 13.13 -18.25
N ALA A 283 16.48 13.66 -17.85
CA ALA A 283 17.74 12.94 -17.91
C ALA A 283 17.67 11.61 -17.12
N THR A 284 17.02 11.61 -15.97
CA THR A 284 16.83 10.43 -15.12
C THR A 284 15.92 9.39 -15.79
N LYS A 285 14.78 9.82 -16.35
CA LYS A 285 13.87 8.93 -17.11
C LYS A 285 14.55 8.30 -18.33
N LEU A 286 15.34 9.10 -19.05
CA LEU A 286 16.05 8.65 -20.25
C LEU A 286 17.17 7.66 -19.91
N MET A 287 17.90 7.89 -18.81
CA MET A 287 18.88 6.95 -18.30
C MET A 287 18.25 5.59 -17.98
N ALA A 288 17.10 5.58 -17.30
CA ALA A 288 16.42 4.34 -16.91
C ALA A 288 15.91 3.51 -18.10
N ALA A 289 15.76 4.13 -19.28
CA ALA A 289 15.37 3.46 -20.52
C ALA A 289 16.55 3.06 -21.42
N ALA A 290 17.78 3.45 -21.08
CA ALA A 290 18.96 3.24 -21.92
C ALA A 290 19.45 1.79 -21.86
N ASP A 291 19.71 1.18 -23.01
CA ASP A 291 20.50 -0.06 -23.06
C ASP A 291 21.98 0.25 -22.90
N LEU A 292 22.40 1.40 -23.44
CA LEU A 292 23.76 1.89 -23.33
C LEU A 292 23.74 3.36 -22.93
N TRP A 293 24.39 3.68 -21.82
CA TRP A 293 24.63 5.04 -21.38
C TRP A 293 26.02 5.49 -21.82
N LEU A 294 26.08 6.45 -22.74
CA LEU A 294 27.32 7.05 -23.20
C LEU A 294 27.58 8.36 -22.46
N CYS A 295 28.37 8.28 -21.39
CA CYS A 295 28.73 9.42 -20.55
C CYS A 295 29.77 10.31 -21.25
N VAL A 296 29.42 11.54 -21.59
CA VAL A 296 30.31 12.53 -22.19
C VAL A 296 30.71 13.55 -21.14
N THR A 297 32.01 13.65 -20.86
CA THR A 297 32.60 14.67 -19.98
C THR A 297 33.77 15.37 -20.67
N THR A 298 34.32 16.42 -20.07
CA THR A 298 35.48 17.16 -20.61
C THR A 298 36.72 16.92 -19.77
N ALA A 299 37.91 17.10 -20.35
CA ALA A 299 39.19 17.06 -19.64
C ALA A 299 39.27 18.03 -18.44
N ALA A 300 38.42 19.06 -18.39
CA ALA A 300 38.36 20.01 -17.27
C ALA A 300 37.33 19.67 -16.19
N ARG A 301 36.41 18.70 -16.45
CA ARG A 301 35.25 18.41 -15.58
C ARG A 301 35.09 16.92 -15.23
N TYR A 302 35.96 16.05 -15.72
CA TYR A 302 35.86 14.61 -15.44
C TYR A 302 35.97 14.28 -13.94
N ALA A 303 36.65 15.13 -13.17
CA ALA A 303 36.79 15.00 -11.72
C ALA A 303 35.62 15.61 -10.93
N ASP A 304 34.61 16.18 -11.59
CA ASP A 304 33.45 16.75 -10.92
C ASP A 304 32.62 15.64 -10.26
N ALA A 305 32.23 15.81 -9.00
CA ALA A 305 31.47 14.82 -8.23
C ALA A 305 30.17 14.37 -8.94
N GLN A 306 29.55 15.26 -9.71
CA GLN A 306 28.29 14.98 -10.40
C GLN A 306 28.44 13.99 -11.56
N VAL A 307 29.61 13.94 -12.22
CA VAL A 307 29.92 12.93 -13.24
C VAL A 307 29.93 11.54 -12.61
N TRP A 308 30.54 11.41 -11.44
CA TRP A 308 30.63 10.14 -10.72
C TRP A 308 29.29 9.69 -10.15
N GLN A 309 28.50 10.60 -9.58
CA GLN A 309 27.12 10.30 -9.18
C GLN A 309 26.29 9.78 -10.36
N MET A 310 26.49 10.33 -11.55
CA MET A 310 25.80 9.88 -12.75
C MET A 310 26.24 8.48 -13.21
N LEU A 311 27.54 8.21 -13.20
CA LEU A 311 28.06 6.88 -13.55
C LEU A 311 27.55 5.82 -12.57
N GLN A 312 27.47 6.13 -11.28
CA GLN A 312 26.90 5.21 -10.30
C GLN A 312 25.42 4.98 -10.52
N ARG A 313 24.63 6.03 -10.79
CA ARG A 313 23.21 5.86 -11.14
C ARG A 313 22.99 5.04 -12.41
N ALA A 314 23.81 5.24 -13.44
CA ALA A 314 23.74 4.43 -14.66
C ALA A 314 23.99 2.94 -14.35
N LYS A 315 24.97 2.66 -13.47
CA LYS A 315 25.29 1.31 -12.99
C LYS A 315 24.17 0.73 -12.13
N GLU A 316 23.58 1.51 -11.22
CA GLU A 316 22.42 1.12 -10.41
C GLU A 316 21.19 0.78 -11.28
N ASN A 317 21.02 1.52 -12.39
CA ASN A 317 20.01 1.25 -13.41
C ASN A 317 20.34 0.06 -14.32
N GLY A 318 21.51 -0.57 -14.15
CA GLY A 318 21.95 -1.74 -14.91
C GLY A 318 22.41 -1.44 -16.34
N ALA A 319 22.45 -0.18 -16.77
CA ALA A 319 22.80 0.21 -18.13
C ALA A 319 24.26 -0.14 -18.46
N THR A 320 24.52 -0.57 -19.70
CA THR A 320 25.90 -0.73 -20.18
C THR A 320 26.54 0.66 -20.32
N ILE A 321 27.71 0.88 -19.70
CA ILE A 321 28.34 2.20 -19.66
C ILE A 321 29.46 2.31 -20.70
N GLY A 322 29.40 3.38 -21.51
CA GLY A 322 30.53 3.91 -22.26
C GLY A 322 30.90 5.30 -21.75
N VAL A 323 32.17 5.68 -21.85
CA VAL A 323 32.65 7.00 -21.41
C VAL A 323 33.47 7.69 -22.50
N VAL A 324 33.20 8.97 -22.70
CA VAL A 324 33.86 9.84 -23.68
C VAL A 324 34.47 11.03 -22.96
N LEU A 325 35.79 11.09 -22.94
CA LEU A 325 36.55 12.23 -22.45
C LEU A 325 36.82 13.20 -23.61
N SER A 326 36.09 14.30 -23.65
CA SER A 326 36.18 15.32 -24.70
C SER A 326 37.14 16.46 -24.37
N ARG A 327 37.55 17.19 -25.41
CA ARG A 327 38.46 18.35 -25.32
C ARG A 327 39.78 18.02 -24.63
N VAL A 328 40.36 16.86 -24.96
CA VAL A 328 41.69 16.50 -24.46
C VAL A 328 42.74 17.40 -25.13
N PRO A 329 43.54 18.17 -24.37
CA PRO A 329 44.53 19.08 -24.94
C PRO A 329 45.55 18.34 -25.83
N GLN A 330 45.79 18.85 -27.05
CA GLN A 330 46.84 18.33 -27.93
C GLN A 330 48.08 19.23 -27.88
N GLY A 331 49.23 18.69 -27.44
CA GLY A 331 50.51 19.42 -27.40
C GLY A 331 51.68 18.60 -26.83
N ALA A 332 52.91 19.07 -27.02
CA ALA A 332 54.17 18.38 -26.66
C ALA A 332 54.45 18.24 -25.14
N GLY A 333 53.46 18.47 -24.28
CA GLY A 333 53.54 18.27 -22.83
C GLY A 333 52.82 16.99 -22.39
N ALA A 334 53.24 16.42 -21.26
CA ALA A 334 52.67 15.20 -20.67
C ALA A 334 51.18 15.31 -20.25
N GLY A 335 50.63 16.53 -20.18
CA GLY A 335 49.31 16.78 -19.57
C GLY A 335 48.11 16.10 -20.24
N GLY A 336 48.13 15.84 -21.55
CA GLY A 336 47.03 15.11 -22.22
C GLY A 336 47.00 13.63 -21.84
N GLY A 337 48.17 13.00 -21.74
CA GLY A 337 48.30 11.60 -21.31
C GLY A 337 48.00 11.44 -19.82
N GLU A 338 48.55 12.33 -18.99
CA GLU A 338 48.32 12.34 -17.54
C GLU A 338 46.83 12.45 -17.18
N ILE A 339 46.06 13.29 -17.88
CA ILE A 339 44.62 13.42 -17.65
C ILE A 339 43.87 12.13 -18.02
N VAL A 340 44.25 11.47 -19.12
CA VAL A 340 43.61 10.22 -19.56
C VAL A 340 43.94 9.07 -18.61
N GLU A 341 45.18 9.01 -18.12
CA GLU A 341 45.61 8.05 -17.10
C GLU A 341 44.88 8.27 -15.78
N HIS A 342 44.84 9.51 -15.28
CA HIS A 342 44.12 9.84 -14.04
C HIS A 342 42.61 9.56 -14.17
N PHE A 343 41.98 9.87 -15.31
CA PHE A 343 40.58 9.52 -15.54
C PHE A 343 40.35 7.99 -15.53
N ALA A 344 41.30 7.21 -16.04
CA ALA A 344 41.24 5.75 -15.98
C ALA A 344 41.32 5.23 -14.54
N GLU A 345 42.27 5.75 -13.75
CA GLU A 345 42.42 5.40 -12.33
C GLU A 345 41.13 5.69 -11.54
N MET A 346 40.51 6.86 -11.77
CA MET A 346 39.24 7.20 -11.12
C MET A 346 38.08 6.27 -11.54
N LEU A 347 38.03 5.83 -12.81
CA LEU A 347 37.02 4.85 -13.25
C LEU A 347 37.20 3.50 -12.56
N ASP A 348 38.44 3.06 -12.38
CA ASP A 348 38.76 1.82 -11.66
C ASP A 348 38.37 1.93 -10.16
N GLU A 349 38.68 3.07 -9.51
CA GLU A 349 38.33 3.34 -8.12
C GLU A 349 36.82 3.32 -7.86
N HIS A 350 36.03 3.82 -8.82
CA HIS A 350 34.58 3.86 -8.73
C HIS A 350 33.86 2.61 -9.27
N GLU A 351 34.60 1.53 -9.56
CA GLU A 351 34.06 0.26 -10.08
C GLU A 351 33.30 0.41 -11.43
N VAL A 352 33.77 1.33 -12.28
CA VAL A 352 33.29 1.56 -13.66
C VAL A 352 34.44 1.36 -14.67
N GLY A 353 35.57 0.78 -14.24
CA GLY A 353 36.78 0.56 -15.05
C GLY A 353 36.59 -0.31 -16.30
N ASP A 354 35.60 -1.21 -16.26
CA ASP A 354 35.24 -2.08 -17.40
C ASP A 354 34.52 -1.32 -18.54
N ALA A 355 34.12 -0.06 -18.32
CA ALA A 355 33.44 0.75 -19.32
C ALA A 355 34.33 1.00 -20.54
N ARG A 356 33.70 1.06 -21.72
CA ARG A 356 34.41 1.38 -22.97
C ARG A 356 34.81 2.86 -22.96
N ARG A 357 36.12 3.13 -23.08
CA ARG A 357 36.70 4.48 -23.01
C ARG A 357 37.04 5.05 -24.39
N PHE A 358 36.68 6.31 -24.61
CA PHE A 358 37.01 7.07 -25.81
C PHE A 358 37.56 8.45 -25.43
N THR A 359 38.45 8.99 -26.26
CA THR A 359 39.02 10.33 -26.11
C THR A 359 38.76 11.15 -27.36
N ILE A 360 38.26 12.37 -27.19
CA ILE A 360 38.08 13.33 -28.28
C ILE A 360 39.04 14.50 -28.01
N PRO A 361 40.00 14.77 -28.90
CA PRO A 361 40.92 15.87 -28.72
C PRO A 361 40.24 17.23 -28.85
N GLU A 362 40.84 18.24 -28.23
CA GLU A 362 40.41 19.63 -28.43
C GLU A 362 40.68 20.06 -29.88
N THR A 363 39.59 20.25 -30.62
CA THR A 363 39.59 20.55 -32.06
C THR A 363 38.61 21.68 -32.37
N ARG A 364 38.73 22.27 -33.56
CA ARG A 364 37.77 23.28 -34.02
C ARG A 364 36.48 22.61 -34.47
N ILE A 365 35.35 23.15 -34.02
CA ILE A 365 34.01 22.70 -34.40
C ILE A 365 33.58 23.50 -35.64
N GLU A 366 33.20 22.80 -36.70
CA GLU A 366 32.68 23.38 -37.93
C GLU A 366 31.23 22.94 -38.14
N GLU A 367 30.32 23.88 -38.43
CA GLU A 367 28.89 23.59 -38.63
C GLU A 367 28.24 22.76 -37.50
N SER A 368 28.61 23.00 -36.24
CA SER A 368 28.11 22.23 -35.08
C SER A 368 28.56 20.76 -35.04
N ARG A 369 29.63 20.41 -35.76
CA ARG A 369 30.20 19.06 -35.87
C ARG A 369 31.70 19.04 -35.58
N LEU A 370 32.17 17.89 -35.13
CA LEU A 370 33.60 17.58 -34.97
C LEU A 370 34.16 17.02 -36.28
N PRO A 371 35.48 17.07 -36.50
CA PRO A 371 36.11 16.36 -37.61
C PRO A 371 35.81 14.85 -37.54
N GLU A 372 35.46 14.26 -38.68
CA GLU A 372 34.99 12.86 -38.76
C GLU A 372 36.01 11.86 -38.19
N GLU A 373 37.31 12.13 -38.37
CA GLU A 373 38.38 11.29 -37.84
C GLU A 373 38.42 11.21 -36.30
N THR A 374 37.86 12.21 -35.60
CA THR A 374 37.90 12.26 -34.13
C THR A 374 36.82 11.40 -33.47
N VAL A 375 35.78 11.03 -34.21
CA VAL A 375 34.67 10.20 -33.73
C VAL A 375 34.62 8.83 -34.38
N ALA A 376 35.56 8.52 -35.27
CA ALA A 376 35.63 7.25 -36.01
C ALA A 376 35.58 6.04 -35.08
N ASP A 377 36.40 6.00 -34.02
CA ASP A 377 36.42 4.88 -33.07
C ASP A 377 35.07 4.69 -32.34
N ILE A 378 34.37 5.77 -32.03
CA ILE A 378 33.05 5.74 -31.38
C ILE A 378 32.01 5.22 -32.38
N ARG A 379 32.02 5.76 -33.61
CA ARG A 379 31.12 5.34 -34.69
C ARG A 379 31.30 3.87 -35.03
N ASP A 380 32.54 3.42 -35.21
CA ASP A 380 32.87 2.05 -35.57
C ASP A 380 32.43 1.07 -34.48
N TRP A 381 32.58 1.45 -33.21
CA TRP A 381 32.09 0.64 -32.10
C TRP A 381 30.56 0.56 -32.06
N LEU A 382 29.86 1.70 -32.10
CA LEU A 382 28.39 1.73 -32.05
C LEU A 382 27.77 1.03 -33.26
N THR A 383 28.35 1.23 -34.45
CA THR A 383 27.90 0.59 -35.69
C THR A 383 28.20 -0.90 -35.67
N GLY A 384 29.39 -1.31 -35.23
CA GLY A 384 29.76 -2.72 -35.10
C GLY A 384 28.83 -3.48 -34.15
N VAL A 385 28.51 -2.90 -32.98
CA VAL A 385 27.54 -3.48 -32.03
C VAL A 385 26.13 -3.51 -32.63
N ALA A 386 25.75 -2.51 -33.43
CA ALA A 386 24.41 -2.44 -34.01
C ALA A 386 24.20 -3.38 -35.20
N GLU A 387 25.21 -3.58 -36.05
CA GLU A 387 25.13 -4.41 -37.25
C GLU A 387 25.16 -5.91 -36.92
N ASP A 388 25.95 -6.32 -35.92
CA ASP A 388 25.96 -7.70 -35.44
C ASP A 388 24.77 -7.93 -34.50
N ALA A 389 23.80 -8.73 -34.96
CA ALA A 389 22.63 -9.07 -34.17
C ALA A 389 22.96 -9.84 -32.88
N GLU A 390 24.06 -10.60 -32.85
CA GLU A 390 24.53 -11.33 -31.66
C GLU A 390 25.11 -10.34 -30.64
N ASP A 391 26.00 -9.43 -31.06
CA ASP A 391 26.60 -8.43 -30.17
C ASP A 391 25.54 -7.44 -29.63
N ARG A 392 24.58 -7.02 -30.48
CA ARG A 392 23.45 -6.19 -30.04
C ARG A 392 22.60 -6.90 -28.98
N GLU A 393 22.27 -8.16 -29.21
CA GLU A 393 21.48 -8.95 -28.26
C GLU A 393 22.25 -9.17 -26.95
N ILE A 394 23.58 -9.32 -27.00
CA ILE A 394 24.43 -9.40 -25.80
C ILE A 394 24.30 -8.12 -24.96
N VAL A 395 24.50 -6.94 -25.54
CA VAL A 395 24.40 -5.67 -24.78
C VAL A 395 23.02 -5.48 -24.15
N VAL A 396 21.97 -5.77 -24.91
CA VAL A 396 20.59 -5.65 -24.43
C VAL A 396 20.28 -6.67 -23.33
N SER A 397 20.68 -7.92 -23.53
CA SER A 397 20.41 -9.00 -22.57
C SER A 397 21.25 -8.87 -21.30
N ASP A 398 22.48 -8.38 -21.38
CA ASP A 398 23.32 -8.07 -20.22
C ASP A 398 22.71 -6.92 -19.40
N THR A 399 22.24 -5.86 -20.06
CA THR A 399 21.54 -4.74 -19.40
C THR A 399 20.25 -5.21 -18.74
N LEU A 400 19.41 -5.95 -19.48
CA LEU A 400 18.19 -6.54 -18.93
C LEU A 400 18.48 -7.48 -17.76
N ALA A 401 19.51 -8.31 -17.86
CA ALA A 401 19.91 -9.22 -16.79
C ALA A 401 20.37 -8.45 -15.54
N ALA A 402 21.14 -7.38 -15.70
CA ALA A 402 21.56 -6.51 -14.60
C ALA A 402 20.36 -5.85 -13.90
N VAL A 403 19.40 -5.33 -14.67
CA VAL A 403 18.15 -4.77 -14.12
C VAL A 403 17.36 -5.83 -13.34
N LEU A 404 17.16 -7.02 -13.92
CA LEU A 404 16.45 -8.11 -13.25
C LEU A 404 17.20 -8.62 -12.02
N ASP A 405 18.53 -8.61 -12.03
CA ASP A 405 19.35 -8.93 -10.86
C ASP A 405 19.16 -7.90 -9.75
N SER A 406 19.00 -6.61 -10.07
CA SER A 406 18.71 -5.56 -9.07
C SER A 406 17.39 -5.80 -8.32
N PHE A 407 16.39 -6.39 -8.99
CA PHE A 407 15.08 -6.65 -8.38
C PHE A 407 15.15 -7.69 -7.26
N ARG A 408 16.14 -8.59 -7.28
CA ARG A 408 16.37 -9.59 -6.22
C ARG A 408 16.65 -8.98 -4.86
N THR A 409 17.16 -7.75 -4.83
CA THR A 409 17.45 -7.04 -3.59
C THR A 409 16.38 -5.99 -3.30
N ARG A 410 15.98 -5.22 -4.32
CA ARG A 410 15.07 -4.08 -4.15
C ARG A 410 13.64 -4.49 -3.81
N VAL A 411 13.11 -5.56 -4.43
CA VAL A 411 11.73 -6.02 -4.16
C VAL A 411 11.57 -6.58 -2.74
N PRO A 412 12.48 -7.45 -2.23
CA PRO A 412 12.44 -7.87 -0.83
C PRO A 412 12.64 -6.73 0.17
N GLU A 413 13.49 -5.74 -0.14
CA GLU A 413 13.65 -4.57 0.73
C GLU A 413 12.36 -3.74 0.81
N LEU A 414 11.71 -3.51 -0.33
CA LEU A 414 10.39 -2.88 -0.34
C LEU A 414 9.37 -3.72 0.44
N ALA A 415 9.38 -5.05 0.31
CA ALA A 415 8.48 -5.93 1.06
C ALA A 415 8.66 -5.77 2.58
N ARG A 416 9.89 -5.62 3.09
CA ARG A 416 10.12 -5.32 4.52
C ARG A 416 9.52 -3.98 4.96
N GLN A 417 9.54 -2.96 4.11
CA GLN A 417 8.89 -1.68 4.42
C GLN A 417 7.36 -1.80 4.42
N VAL A 418 6.80 -2.64 3.54
CA VAL A 418 5.37 -2.98 3.55
C VAL A 418 5.00 -3.76 4.81
N GLU A 419 5.84 -4.69 5.29
CA GLU A 419 5.61 -5.39 6.57
C GLU A 419 5.49 -4.41 7.75
N ALA A 420 6.30 -3.35 7.76
CA ALA A 420 6.19 -2.31 8.78
C ALA A 420 4.82 -1.59 8.73
N GLN A 421 4.26 -1.34 7.54
CA GLN A 421 2.89 -0.81 7.41
C GLN A 421 1.85 -1.79 7.94
N VAL A 422 2.00 -3.07 7.62
CA VAL A 422 1.10 -4.15 8.08
C VAL A 422 1.11 -4.26 9.60
N GLU A 423 2.28 -4.15 10.23
CA GLU A 423 2.39 -4.14 11.68
C GLU A 423 1.60 -2.99 12.31
N ARG A 424 1.72 -1.77 11.74
CA ARG A 424 0.93 -0.61 12.20
C ARG A 424 -0.57 -0.78 11.95
N ARG A 425 -0.97 -1.36 10.82
CA ARG A 425 -2.36 -1.72 10.53
C ARG A 425 -2.90 -2.69 11.60
N ALA A 426 -2.12 -3.69 11.97
CA ALA A 426 -2.48 -4.66 13.01
C ALA A 426 -2.55 -4.02 14.40
N GLU A 427 -1.67 -3.08 14.73
CA GLU A 427 -1.76 -2.27 15.97
C GLU A 427 -3.09 -1.51 16.04
N LEU A 428 -3.46 -0.80 14.96
CA LEU A 428 -4.73 -0.06 14.90
C LEU A 428 -5.95 -0.98 15.03
N ALA A 429 -5.92 -2.16 14.41
CA ALA A 429 -6.98 -3.16 14.55
C ALA A 429 -7.10 -3.66 16.00
N ARG A 430 -5.97 -3.95 16.67
CA ARG A 430 -5.96 -4.35 18.09
C ARG A 430 -6.55 -3.28 19.00
N GLU A 431 -6.36 -2.00 18.70
CA GLU A 431 -6.98 -0.92 19.48
C GLU A 431 -8.50 -0.88 19.36
N VAL A 432 -9.04 -1.19 18.17
CA VAL A 432 -10.49 -1.31 17.96
C VAL A 432 -11.04 -2.51 18.73
N GLU A 433 -10.40 -3.68 18.61
CA GLU A 433 -10.77 -4.88 19.35
C GLU A 433 -10.75 -4.65 20.86
N ALA A 434 -9.73 -3.95 21.37
CA ALA A 434 -9.63 -3.61 22.79
C ALA A 434 -10.69 -2.59 23.23
N GLY A 435 -11.10 -1.65 22.37
CA GLY A 435 -12.22 -0.74 22.65
C GLY A 435 -13.55 -1.46 22.83
N TYR A 436 -13.93 -2.30 21.86
CA TYR A 436 -15.15 -3.11 21.95
C TYR A 436 -15.07 -4.21 23.00
N GLY A 437 -13.88 -4.77 23.25
CA GLY A 437 -13.62 -5.73 24.32
C GLY A 437 -13.87 -5.14 25.71
N THR A 438 -13.43 -3.91 25.96
CA THR A 438 -13.75 -3.16 27.18
C THR A 438 -15.24 -2.90 27.29
N ALA A 439 -15.89 -2.40 26.23
CA ALA A 439 -17.32 -2.14 26.23
C ALA A 439 -18.16 -3.39 26.54
N LEU A 440 -17.77 -4.55 25.99
CA LEU A 440 -18.42 -5.83 26.26
C LEU A 440 -18.22 -6.29 27.71
N ALA A 441 -17.03 -6.07 28.29
CA ALA A 441 -16.76 -6.39 29.70
C ALA A 441 -17.57 -5.51 30.66
N GLU A 442 -17.70 -4.22 30.37
CA GLU A 442 -18.53 -3.28 31.13
C GLU A 442 -20.01 -3.61 31.03
N LEU A 443 -20.50 -3.97 29.83
CA LEU A 443 -21.87 -4.46 29.64
C LEU A 443 -22.12 -5.72 30.46
N ASP A 444 -21.19 -6.68 30.42
CA ASP A 444 -21.27 -7.90 31.22
C ASP A 444 -21.38 -7.60 32.72
N GLU A 445 -20.63 -6.61 33.21
CA GLU A 445 -20.72 -6.20 34.61
C GLU A 445 -22.05 -5.47 34.92
N ALA A 446 -22.51 -4.60 34.02
CA ALA A 446 -23.80 -3.91 34.14
C ALA A 446 -25.00 -4.89 34.16
N THR A 447 -24.90 -5.99 33.42
CA THR A 447 -25.91 -7.06 33.47
C THR A 447 -25.83 -7.92 34.72
N ARG A 448 -24.69 -7.95 35.44
CA ARG A 448 -24.54 -8.71 36.70
C ARG A 448 -24.97 -7.91 37.93
N ASN A 449 -24.61 -6.64 37.98
CA ASN A 449 -24.78 -5.78 39.16
C ASN A 449 -26.19 -5.19 39.32
N GLY A 450 -27.12 -5.49 38.40
CA GLY A 450 -28.51 -5.03 38.48
C GLY A 450 -28.75 -3.59 38.07
N SER A 451 -27.77 -2.96 37.42
CA SER A 451 -27.92 -1.64 36.79
C SER A 451 -29.16 -1.55 35.89
N LEU A 452 -29.42 -2.62 35.11
CA LEU A 452 -30.58 -2.73 34.21
C LEU A 452 -31.94 -2.76 34.93
N LEU A 453 -31.97 -3.13 36.21
CA LEU A 453 -33.21 -3.23 37.00
C LEU A 453 -33.49 -1.94 37.76
N ARG A 454 -33.34 -0.80 37.08
CA ARG A 454 -33.67 0.54 37.60
C ARG A 454 -34.71 1.21 36.69
N GLY A 455 -35.44 2.19 37.21
CA GLY A 455 -36.45 2.92 36.44
C GLY A 455 -37.64 2.06 36.00
N GLU A 456 -37.98 2.08 34.70
CA GLU A 456 -39.20 1.43 34.20
C GLU A 456 -39.20 -0.09 34.43
N VAL A 457 -38.08 -0.78 34.22
CA VAL A 457 -38.00 -2.24 34.40
C VAL A 457 -38.32 -2.64 35.85
N LEU A 458 -37.80 -1.89 36.82
CA LEU A 458 -38.08 -2.10 38.24
C LEU A 458 -39.55 -1.85 38.56
N ALA A 459 -40.11 -0.76 38.04
CA ALA A 459 -41.52 -0.41 38.25
C ALA A 459 -42.46 -1.50 37.68
N ARG A 460 -42.18 -2.00 36.46
CA ARG A 460 -42.95 -3.11 35.86
C ARG A 460 -42.78 -4.42 36.62
N TRP A 461 -41.59 -4.69 37.14
CA TRP A 461 -41.33 -5.85 37.97
C TRP A 461 -42.11 -5.78 39.30
N GLN A 462 -42.09 -4.63 39.96
CA GLN A 462 -42.83 -4.39 41.21
C GLN A 462 -44.34 -4.50 41.00
N ASP A 463 -44.89 -3.97 39.90
CA ASP A 463 -46.31 -4.14 39.53
C ASP A 463 -46.67 -5.63 39.32
N PHE A 464 -45.82 -6.37 38.61
CA PHE A 464 -46.01 -7.81 38.39
C PHE A 464 -45.92 -8.65 39.68
N ALA A 465 -44.92 -8.36 40.54
CA ALA A 465 -44.68 -9.09 41.77
C ALA A 465 -45.66 -8.72 42.90
N GLY A 466 -46.00 -7.44 43.03
CA GLY A 466 -46.85 -6.89 44.09
C GLY A 466 -48.35 -7.20 43.92
N THR A 467 -48.83 -7.37 42.69
CA THR A 467 -50.27 -7.56 42.41
C THR A 467 -50.73 -9.04 42.47
N GLY A 468 -49.87 -9.93 42.97
CA GLY A 468 -50.15 -11.38 43.07
C GLY A 468 -50.17 -12.12 41.72
N ASP A 469 -49.78 -11.46 40.63
CA ASP A 469 -49.68 -12.08 39.30
C ASP A 469 -48.54 -13.09 39.22
N LEU A 470 -47.46 -12.86 39.98
CA LEU A 470 -46.42 -13.85 40.19
C LEU A 470 -46.99 -15.16 40.77
N LEU A 471 -47.85 -15.08 41.80
CA LEU A 471 -48.51 -16.27 42.37
C LEU A 471 -49.53 -16.90 41.40
N ARG A 472 -50.22 -16.08 40.58
CA ARG A 472 -51.14 -16.57 39.54
C ARG A 472 -50.43 -17.31 38.41
N ALA A 473 -49.24 -16.88 38.02
CA ALA A 473 -48.41 -17.57 37.05
C ALA A 473 -47.88 -18.92 37.56
N LEU A 474 -47.99 -19.18 38.87
CA LEU A 474 -47.49 -20.36 39.57
C LEU A 474 -48.59 -21.27 40.12
N HIS A 475 -49.87 -21.04 39.78
CA HIS A 475 -50.96 -21.74 40.45
C HIS A 475 -51.04 -23.25 40.17
N VAL A 476 -51.15 -23.98 41.29
CA VAL A 476 -51.57 -25.37 41.49
C VAL A 476 -53.01 -25.59 41.03
N GLN A 477 -53.29 -26.66 40.29
CA GLN A 477 -54.67 -27.04 39.96
C GLN A 477 -55.47 -27.28 41.24
N ARG A 478 -56.50 -26.45 41.48
CA ARG A 478 -57.63 -26.85 42.31
C ARG A 478 -58.75 -27.29 41.38
N SER A 479 -59.02 -28.60 41.39
CA SER A 479 -60.16 -29.23 40.73
C SER A 479 -61.45 -28.40 40.94
N ARG A 480 -61.92 -27.74 39.90
CA ARG A 480 -63.34 -27.43 39.72
C ARG A 480 -63.70 -27.63 38.25
N ARG A 481 -64.35 -28.77 37.99
CA ARG A 481 -65.08 -29.06 36.76
C ARG A 481 -66.07 -27.92 36.49
N GLY A 482 -66.05 -27.36 35.30
CA GLY A 482 -67.14 -26.51 34.82
C GLY A 482 -66.76 -25.49 33.77
N ARG A 483 -66.99 -25.89 32.50
CA ARG A 483 -67.36 -25.07 31.35
C ARG A 483 -66.24 -24.37 30.55
N ALA A 484 -66.24 -24.73 29.27
CA ALA A 484 -65.39 -24.23 28.21
C ALA A 484 -65.58 -22.72 27.97
N ALA A 485 -64.45 -22.03 27.80
CA ALA A 485 -64.34 -20.88 26.92
C ALA A 485 -62.90 -20.85 26.39
N SER A 486 -62.77 -21.01 25.08
CA SER A 486 -61.56 -20.80 24.29
C SER A 486 -61.09 -19.34 24.43
N ARG A 487 -60.43 -19.00 25.53
CA ARG A 487 -59.57 -17.83 25.60
C ARG A 487 -58.21 -18.26 25.08
N ARG A 488 -57.94 -17.94 23.80
CA ARG A 488 -56.60 -17.90 23.21
C ARG A 488 -55.63 -17.38 24.27
N HIS A 489 -54.49 -18.05 24.41
CA HIS A 489 -53.33 -17.67 25.22
C HIS A 489 -52.92 -16.20 24.95
N ARG A 490 -53.59 -15.24 25.57
CA ARG A 490 -53.10 -13.87 25.68
C ARG A 490 -52.38 -13.84 27.01
N SER A 491 -51.06 -13.79 26.97
CA SER A 491 -50.23 -13.53 28.15
C SER A 491 -50.82 -12.32 28.90
N PRO A 492 -50.81 -12.28 30.24
CA PRO A 492 -51.36 -11.14 30.98
C PRO A 492 -50.75 -9.82 30.48
N ALA A 493 -51.53 -8.74 30.40
CA ALA A 493 -51.05 -7.46 29.88
C ALA A 493 -49.76 -6.97 30.60
N ARG A 494 -49.65 -7.27 31.90
CA ARG A 494 -48.47 -6.99 32.72
C ARG A 494 -47.24 -7.84 32.37
N VAL A 495 -47.41 -9.11 32.00
CA VAL A 495 -46.32 -9.99 31.51
C VAL A 495 -45.75 -9.44 30.20
N ARG A 496 -46.62 -9.04 29.27
CA ARG A 496 -46.17 -8.39 28.01
C ARG A 496 -45.46 -7.05 28.27
N ALA A 497 -45.99 -6.24 29.19
CA ALA A 497 -45.37 -4.96 29.54
C ALA A 497 -43.97 -5.15 30.15
N LEU A 498 -43.81 -6.12 31.07
CA LEU A 498 -42.51 -6.46 31.65
C LEU A 498 -41.53 -7.01 30.61
N LYS A 499 -41.98 -7.91 29.72
CA LYS A 499 -41.16 -8.41 28.59
C LYS A 499 -40.69 -7.27 27.68
N ALA A 500 -41.59 -6.34 27.35
CA ALA A 500 -41.27 -5.18 26.52
C ALA A 500 -40.28 -4.23 27.20
N ALA A 501 -40.47 -3.94 28.50
CA ALA A 501 -39.55 -3.10 29.27
C ALA A 501 -38.15 -3.72 29.38
N LEU A 502 -38.04 -5.03 29.66
CA LEU A 502 -36.76 -5.74 29.71
C LEU A 502 -36.04 -5.74 28.37
N ARG A 503 -36.79 -5.95 27.28
CA ARG A 503 -36.24 -5.87 25.92
C ARG A 503 -35.70 -4.48 25.65
N SER A 504 -36.51 -3.43 25.82
CA SER A 504 -36.10 -2.05 25.56
C SER A 504 -34.91 -1.64 26.43
N GLY A 505 -34.88 -2.02 27.71
CA GLY A 505 -33.74 -1.73 28.59
C GLY A 505 -32.45 -2.41 28.13
N LEU A 506 -32.53 -3.67 27.69
CA LEU A 506 -31.37 -4.40 27.16
C LEU A 506 -30.92 -3.86 25.79
N GLU A 507 -31.86 -3.54 24.90
CA GLU A 507 -31.58 -2.89 23.62
C GLU A 507 -30.85 -1.56 23.83
N SER A 508 -31.35 -0.70 24.73
CA SER A 508 -30.72 0.59 25.06
C SER A 508 -29.33 0.41 25.66
N LEU A 509 -29.12 -0.57 26.54
CA LEU A 509 -27.79 -0.84 27.10
C LEU A 509 -26.80 -1.31 26.03
N ILE A 510 -27.21 -2.24 25.16
CA ILE A 510 -26.35 -2.74 24.08
C ILE A 510 -25.99 -1.60 23.12
N MET A 511 -26.96 -0.76 22.75
CA MET A 511 -26.71 0.41 21.90
C MET A 511 -25.74 1.39 22.55
N ALA A 512 -25.93 1.72 23.83
CA ALA A 512 -25.04 2.63 24.56
C ALA A 512 -23.62 2.06 24.70
N SER A 513 -23.47 0.75 24.94
CA SER A 513 -22.16 0.10 25.01
C SER A 513 -21.48 0.04 23.64
N ALA A 514 -22.22 -0.19 22.56
CA ALA A 514 -21.66 -0.15 21.21
C ALA A 514 -21.17 1.27 20.85
N GLU A 515 -21.95 2.29 21.17
CA GLU A 515 -21.56 3.70 21.00
C GLU A 515 -20.29 4.01 21.80
N HIS A 516 -20.25 3.58 23.06
CA HIS A 516 -19.06 3.75 23.90
C HIS A 516 -17.83 3.02 23.35
N GLY A 517 -18.01 1.81 22.80
CA GLY A 517 -16.94 1.07 22.14
C GLY A 517 -16.38 1.80 20.91
N ALA A 518 -17.26 2.34 20.07
CA ALA A 518 -16.88 3.15 18.90
C ALA A 518 -16.16 4.44 19.31
N GLU A 519 -16.66 5.15 20.32
CA GLU A 519 -16.03 6.34 20.88
C GLU A 519 -14.64 6.05 21.46
N GLN A 520 -14.47 4.95 22.21
CA GLN A 520 -13.18 4.53 22.76
C GLN A 520 -12.19 4.20 21.64
N ALA A 521 -12.60 3.40 20.66
CA ALA A 521 -11.75 3.05 19.52
C ALA A 521 -11.27 4.31 18.78
N MET A 522 -12.20 5.23 18.49
CA MET A 522 -11.87 6.51 17.87
C MET A 522 -10.95 7.39 18.71
N ALA A 523 -11.18 7.45 20.03
CA ALA A 523 -10.30 8.22 20.93
C ALA A 523 -8.87 7.69 20.91
N ARG A 524 -8.69 6.35 20.89
CA ARG A 524 -7.36 5.73 20.80
C ARG A 524 -6.71 5.97 19.44
N TRP A 525 -7.45 5.83 18.35
CA TRP A 525 -6.94 6.14 17.01
C TRP A 525 -6.49 7.60 16.86
N ARG A 526 -7.21 8.56 17.46
CA ARG A 526 -6.81 9.98 17.43
C ARG A 526 -5.49 10.26 18.17
N VAL A 527 -5.18 9.50 19.22
CA VAL A 527 -3.94 9.66 19.98
C VAL A 527 -2.79 8.87 19.35
N HIS A 528 -3.10 7.78 18.65
CA HIS A 528 -2.11 6.96 17.95
C HIS A 528 -1.57 7.69 16.70
N PRO A 529 -0.24 7.84 16.52
CA PRO A 529 0.32 8.56 15.37
C PRO A 529 -0.17 8.03 14.01
N ALA A 530 -0.15 6.70 13.82
CA ALA A 530 -0.67 6.06 12.61
C ALA A 530 -2.20 6.26 12.45
N GLY A 531 -2.95 6.26 13.56
CA GLY A 531 -4.41 6.40 13.51
C GLY A 531 -4.84 7.80 13.10
N ALA A 532 -4.11 8.84 13.53
CA ALA A 532 -4.34 10.22 13.12
C ALA A 532 -4.22 10.40 11.59
N GLN A 533 -3.30 9.68 10.94
CA GLN A 533 -3.10 9.73 9.49
C GLN A 533 -4.24 9.08 8.72
N VAL A 534 -4.72 7.92 9.19
CA VAL A 534 -5.91 7.26 8.61
C VAL A 534 -7.14 8.17 8.73
N LEU A 535 -7.32 8.79 9.90
CA LEU A 535 -8.46 9.66 10.17
C LEU A 535 -8.43 10.98 9.39
N ALA A 536 -7.26 11.44 8.93
CA ALA A 536 -7.17 12.63 8.09
C ALA A 536 -7.83 12.43 6.72
N GLY A 537 -7.90 11.19 6.22
CA GLY A 537 -8.53 10.84 4.94
C GLY A 537 -9.90 10.16 5.06
N ALA A 538 -10.36 9.83 6.28
CA ALA A 538 -11.58 9.06 6.50
C ALA A 538 -12.81 9.93 6.84
N ASP A 539 -13.99 9.48 6.43
CA ASP A 539 -15.26 10.14 6.74
C ASP A 539 -15.60 10.11 8.25
N ALA A 540 -16.17 11.21 8.76
CA ALA A 540 -16.34 11.51 10.19
C ALA A 540 -17.33 10.60 10.97
N GLY A 541 -17.82 9.50 10.37
CA GLY A 541 -18.90 8.66 10.91
C GLY A 541 -18.48 7.46 11.77
N LEU A 542 -17.18 7.19 11.94
CA LEU A 542 -16.68 6.02 12.69
C LEU A 542 -16.90 6.10 14.21
N GLY A 543 -17.07 7.30 14.76
CA GLY A 543 -17.32 7.51 16.19
C GLY A 543 -18.72 7.15 16.65
N HIS A 544 -19.62 6.82 15.72
CA HIS A 544 -20.99 6.47 15.99
C HIS A 544 -21.32 5.07 15.49
N VAL A 545 -22.27 4.42 16.16
CA VAL A 545 -22.81 3.13 15.72
C VAL A 545 -23.45 3.19 14.33
N SER A 546 -23.46 2.06 13.63
CA SER A 546 -24.07 1.99 12.31
C SER A 546 -25.60 2.16 12.39
N PRO A 547 -26.24 2.75 11.36
CA PRO A 547 -27.70 2.88 11.33
C PRO A 547 -28.46 1.55 11.42
N GLU A 548 -27.84 0.46 10.96
CA GLU A 548 -28.44 -0.88 10.96
C GLU A 548 -28.31 -1.60 12.30
N LEU A 549 -27.42 -1.15 13.19
CA LEU A 549 -27.16 -1.80 14.47
C LEU A 549 -28.44 -1.94 15.30
N SER A 550 -29.25 -0.89 15.39
CA SER A 550 -30.52 -0.92 16.14
C SER A 550 -31.43 -2.08 15.72
N ARG A 551 -31.58 -2.29 14.41
CA ARG A 551 -32.39 -3.39 13.86
C ARG A 551 -31.79 -4.76 14.17
N ARG A 552 -30.46 -4.88 14.21
CA ARG A 552 -29.75 -6.14 14.54
C ARG A 552 -29.83 -6.44 16.03
N VAL A 553 -29.67 -5.43 16.88
CA VAL A 553 -29.84 -5.51 18.35
C VAL A 553 -31.25 -5.99 18.71
N THR A 554 -32.30 -5.40 18.14
CA THR A 554 -33.68 -5.85 18.39
C THR A 554 -33.90 -7.31 18.01
N ARG A 555 -33.34 -7.76 16.88
CA ARG A 555 -33.40 -9.16 16.44
C ARG A 555 -32.64 -10.08 17.40
N ALA A 556 -31.42 -9.70 17.80
CA ALA A 556 -30.58 -10.47 18.71
C ALA A 556 -31.22 -10.61 20.10
N VAL A 557 -31.74 -9.53 20.67
CA VAL A 557 -32.43 -9.54 21.97
C VAL A 557 -33.71 -10.37 21.92
N SER A 558 -34.50 -10.25 20.85
CA SER A 558 -35.72 -11.05 20.69
C SER A 558 -35.39 -12.55 20.57
N ALA A 559 -34.40 -12.91 19.74
CA ALA A 559 -33.96 -14.29 19.58
C ALA A 559 -33.40 -14.86 20.90
N TRP A 560 -32.68 -14.05 21.68
CA TRP A 560 -32.20 -14.44 23.01
C TRP A 560 -33.36 -14.69 23.99
N GLN A 561 -34.38 -13.82 24.03
CA GLN A 561 -35.55 -14.03 24.88
C GLN A 561 -36.28 -15.34 24.54
N ASP A 562 -36.41 -15.64 23.24
CA ASP A 562 -37.00 -16.90 22.77
C ASP A 562 -36.13 -18.10 23.16
N HIS A 563 -34.80 -17.97 23.08
CA HIS A 563 -33.86 -19.01 23.55
C HIS A 563 -33.98 -19.27 25.06
N VAL A 564 -34.09 -18.23 25.89
CA VAL A 564 -34.30 -18.37 27.34
C VAL A 564 -35.62 -19.09 27.63
N GLN A 565 -36.68 -18.77 26.90
CA GLN A 565 -37.96 -19.46 27.02
C GLN A 565 -37.83 -20.95 26.64
N GLU A 566 -37.09 -21.25 25.57
CA GLU A 566 -36.87 -22.63 25.11
C GLU A 566 -35.99 -23.44 26.08
N LEU A 567 -34.97 -22.83 26.70
CA LEU A 567 -34.18 -23.47 27.75
C LEU A 567 -35.07 -23.94 28.91
N ILE A 568 -36.07 -23.14 29.30
CA ILE A 568 -37.01 -23.51 30.35
C ILE A 568 -37.97 -24.62 29.91
N ARG A 569 -38.41 -24.62 28.64
CA ARG A 569 -39.27 -25.70 28.10
C ARG A 569 -38.54 -27.03 28.06
N THR A 570 -37.31 -27.02 27.55
CA THR A 570 -36.51 -28.23 27.32
C THR A 570 -35.93 -28.81 28.62
N GLN A 571 -35.52 -27.98 29.57
CA GLN A 571 -34.98 -28.42 30.87
C GLN A 571 -36.05 -28.61 31.97
N GLY A 572 -37.32 -28.75 31.59
CA GLY A 572 -38.46 -28.90 32.51
C GLY A 572 -38.24 -29.93 33.64
N VAL A 573 -38.56 -29.49 34.86
CA VAL A 573 -38.54 -30.17 36.18
C VAL A 573 -38.01 -31.62 36.20
N THR A 574 -36.76 -31.79 36.61
CA THR A 574 -36.11 -33.09 36.89
C THR A 574 -36.80 -33.95 37.97
N LYS A 575 -37.79 -33.41 38.67
CA LYS A 575 -38.67 -34.16 39.59
C LYS A 575 -40.05 -34.37 38.99
N ARG A 576 -40.23 -35.52 38.32
CA ARG A 576 -41.51 -36.08 37.83
C ARG A 576 -42.64 -36.07 38.88
N SER A 577 -42.30 -35.91 40.16
CA SER A 577 -43.20 -35.83 41.32
C SER A 577 -43.87 -34.46 41.54
N VAL A 578 -43.26 -33.34 41.10
CA VAL A 578 -43.80 -31.97 41.31
C VAL A 578 -44.62 -31.50 40.10
N ALA A 579 -44.28 -31.99 38.90
CA ALA A 579 -44.99 -31.67 37.65
C ALA A 579 -46.47 -32.12 37.62
N LYS A 580 -46.89 -33.06 38.48
CA LYS A 580 -48.30 -33.49 38.58
C LYS A 580 -49.19 -32.51 39.36
N LEU A 581 -48.63 -31.53 40.08
CA LEU A 581 -49.37 -30.65 40.99
C LEU A 581 -49.34 -29.17 40.60
N VAL A 582 -48.47 -28.75 39.68
CA VAL A 582 -48.30 -27.33 39.34
C VAL A 582 -48.14 -27.12 37.84
N SER A 583 -48.99 -26.27 37.25
CA SER A 583 -48.86 -25.78 35.87
C SER A 583 -48.31 -24.36 35.90
N PHE A 584 -47.34 -24.05 35.04
CA PHE A 584 -46.67 -22.76 35.01
C PHE A 584 -46.79 -22.11 33.64
N ASP A 585 -46.89 -20.79 33.62
CA ASP A 585 -46.70 -20.02 32.39
C ASP A 585 -45.20 -19.90 32.10
N THR A 586 -44.74 -20.58 31.04
CA THR A 586 -43.34 -20.57 30.62
C THR A 586 -42.83 -19.15 30.37
N GLU A 587 -43.66 -18.25 29.84
CA GLU A 587 -43.28 -16.86 29.58
C GLU A 587 -43.04 -16.09 30.87
N ALA A 588 -43.91 -16.26 31.87
CA ALA A 588 -43.73 -15.63 33.17
C ALA A 588 -42.47 -16.15 33.89
N VAL A 589 -42.23 -17.46 33.85
CA VAL A 589 -41.03 -18.07 34.45
C VAL A 589 -39.74 -17.62 33.75
N SER A 590 -39.77 -17.46 32.41
CA SER A 590 -38.63 -16.91 31.67
C SER A 590 -38.31 -15.48 32.07
N LEU A 591 -39.32 -14.63 32.29
CA LEU A 591 -39.08 -13.26 32.75
C LEU A 591 -38.50 -13.22 34.16
N VAL A 592 -38.98 -14.08 35.06
CA VAL A 592 -38.43 -14.20 36.42
C VAL A 592 -36.97 -14.67 36.38
N LEU A 593 -36.64 -15.63 35.51
CA LEU A 593 -35.26 -16.06 35.27
C LEU A 593 -34.40 -14.92 34.72
N THR A 594 -34.88 -14.21 33.69
CA THR A 594 -34.20 -13.06 33.08
C THR A 594 -33.94 -11.96 34.11
N ILE A 595 -34.89 -11.65 34.99
CA ILE A 595 -34.68 -10.66 36.08
C ILE A 595 -33.65 -11.17 37.09
N GLY A 596 -33.70 -12.46 37.45
CA GLY A 596 -32.67 -13.07 38.28
C GLY A 596 -31.27 -13.06 37.64
N LEU A 597 -31.21 -13.16 36.31
CA LEU A 597 -30.00 -13.12 35.50
C LEU A 597 -29.37 -11.73 35.45
N LEU A 598 -30.22 -10.71 35.25
CA LEU A 598 -29.84 -9.32 34.94
C LEU A 598 -29.67 -8.41 36.15
N GLY A 599 -29.79 -8.92 37.39
CA GLY A 599 -29.56 -8.06 38.55
C GLY A 599 -29.67 -8.61 39.95
N TYR A 600 -29.78 -9.93 40.14
CA TYR A 600 -29.86 -10.50 41.50
C TYR A 600 -28.97 -11.72 41.71
N GLY A 601 -28.06 -12.01 40.78
CA GLY A 601 -27.07 -13.07 40.96
C GLY A 601 -25.82 -12.53 41.63
N THR A 602 -25.66 -12.83 42.93
CA THR A 602 -24.38 -12.94 43.68
C THR A 602 -23.81 -11.76 44.47
N SER A 603 -24.55 -10.70 44.80
CA SER A 603 -24.07 -9.73 45.81
C SER A 603 -25.09 -9.45 46.91
N ASP A 604 -24.61 -9.46 48.15
CA ASP A 604 -25.25 -9.14 49.43
C ASP A 604 -25.72 -7.66 49.50
N VAL A 605 -26.27 -7.12 48.41
CA VAL A 605 -26.89 -5.80 48.44
C VAL A 605 -28.28 -5.96 49.06
N ALA A 606 -28.30 -5.81 50.39
CA ALA A 606 -29.51 -5.57 51.15
C ALA A 606 -30.12 -4.24 50.66
N VAL A 607 -31.00 -4.33 49.66
CA VAL A 607 -31.94 -3.25 49.37
C VAL A 607 -32.85 -3.15 50.58
N GLU A 608 -32.84 -2.00 51.24
CA GLU A 608 -33.83 -1.62 52.26
C GLU A 608 -35.24 -1.78 51.68
N GLY A 609 -35.84 -2.96 51.89
CA GLY A 609 -37.13 -3.31 51.30
C GLY A 609 -37.28 -4.75 50.81
N GLY A 610 -36.89 -5.75 51.62
CA GLY A 610 -37.52 -7.08 51.81
C GLY A 610 -37.87 -8.03 50.65
N ASN A 611 -37.91 -7.61 49.38
CA ASN A 611 -38.51 -8.37 48.27
C ASN A 611 -37.48 -9.00 47.31
N SER A 612 -36.18 -8.75 47.48
CA SER A 612 -35.12 -9.20 46.55
C SER A 612 -34.85 -10.72 46.60
N ALA A 613 -35.13 -11.40 47.71
CA ALA A 613 -34.83 -12.84 47.87
C ALA A 613 -35.94 -13.79 47.37
N VAL A 614 -37.12 -13.27 47.03
CA VAL A 614 -38.32 -14.09 46.71
C VAL A 614 -38.21 -14.80 45.35
N PRO A 615 -37.74 -14.16 44.26
CA PRO A 615 -37.67 -14.79 42.93
C PRO A 615 -36.69 -15.95 42.85
N GLN A 616 -35.50 -15.80 43.45
CA GLN A 616 -34.47 -16.84 43.40
C GLN A 616 -34.80 -18.04 44.29
N ARG A 617 -35.40 -17.83 45.45
CA ARG A 617 -35.89 -18.92 46.30
C ARG A 617 -36.96 -19.74 45.59
N LEU A 618 -37.81 -19.06 44.83
CA LEU A 618 -38.86 -19.69 44.03
C LEU A 618 -38.29 -20.49 42.85
N LEU A 619 -37.42 -19.90 42.04
CA LEU A 619 -36.75 -20.61 40.94
C LEU A 619 -35.91 -21.80 41.43
N LYS A 620 -35.20 -21.63 42.56
CA LYS A 620 -34.42 -22.71 43.19
C LYS A 620 -35.32 -23.85 43.68
N ALA A 621 -36.52 -23.56 44.17
CA ALA A 621 -37.50 -24.57 44.56
C ALA A 621 -38.10 -25.32 43.34
N LEU A 622 -38.27 -24.65 42.20
CA LEU A 622 -38.86 -25.23 40.99
C LEU A 622 -37.89 -26.10 40.18
N PHE A 623 -36.65 -25.64 39.99
CA PHE A 623 -35.67 -26.28 39.09
C PHE A 623 -34.54 -26.99 39.83
N GLY A 624 -34.33 -26.67 41.11
CA GLY A 624 -33.12 -27.06 41.83
C GLY A 624 -31.95 -26.10 41.56
N ALA A 625 -31.04 -26.01 42.54
CA ALA A 625 -29.96 -25.02 42.55
C ALA A 625 -28.91 -25.21 41.45
N GLU A 626 -28.71 -26.45 40.99
CA GLU A 626 -27.71 -26.80 39.98
C GLU A 626 -28.23 -26.54 38.56
N SER A 627 -29.45 -27.01 38.26
CA SER A 627 -30.11 -26.74 36.97
C SER A 627 -30.34 -25.23 36.74
N LEU A 628 -30.75 -24.49 37.77
CA LEU A 628 -30.89 -23.03 37.68
C LEU A 628 -29.56 -22.33 37.36
N ARG A 629 -28.46 -22.76 37.99
CA ARG A 629 -27.11 -22.23 37.70
C ARG A 629 -26.69 -22.56 36.26
N GLY A 630 -26.92 -23.79 35.81
CA GLY A 630 -26.63 -24.22 34.44
C GLY A 630 -27.42 -23.46 33.37
N MET A 631 -28.74 -23.28 33.55
CA MET A 631 -29.58 -22.49 32.64
C MET A 631 -29.15 -21.03 32.61
N GLY A 632 -28.89 -20.43 33.78
CA GLY A 632 -28.39 -19.06 33.86
C GLY A 632 -27.06 -18.89 33.14
N ALA A 633 -26.10 -19.80 33.35
CA ALA A 633 -24.82 -19.76 32.65
C ALA A 633 -24.97 -19.85 31.13
N LYS A 634 -25.81 -20.76 30.62
CA LYS A 634 -26.10 -20.88 29.19
C LYS A 634 -26.76 -19.63 28.61
N ALA A 635 -27.75 -19.08 29.30
CA ALA A 635 -28.44 -17.88 28.87
C ALA A 635 -27.51 -16.64 28.82
N ARG A 636 -26.58 -16.49 29.78
CA ARG A 636 -25.56 -15.43 29.73
C ARG A 636 -24.57 -15.65 28.60
N ALA A 637 -24.10 -16.88 28.40
CA ALA A 637 -23.15 -17.20 27.35
C ALA A 637 -23.75 -16.93 25.95
N ASP A 638 -25.01 -17.29 25.73
CA ASP A 638 -25.73 -16.99 24.47
C ASP A 638 -25.91 -15.47 24.28
N LEU A 639 -26.28 -14.73 25.32
CA LEU A 639 -26.39 -13.26 25.24
C LEU A 639 -25.04 -12.61 24.89
N ARG A 640 -23.97 -12.98 25.62
CA ARG A 640 -22.62 -12.46 25.40
C ARG A 640 -22.14 -12.78 23.99
N SER A 641 -22.37 -14.01 23.51
CA SER A 641 -22.00 -14.41 22.15
C SER A 641 -22.73 -13.58 21.09
N ARG A 642 -24.04 -13.33 21.26
CA ARG A 642 -24.81 -12.49 20.34
C ARG A 642 -24.34 -11.05 20.32
N ILE A 643 -24.06 -10.46 21.49
CA ILE A 643 -23.54 -9.09 21.58
C ILE A 643 -22.14 -9.01 21.00
N GLY A 644 -21.28 -10.00 21.27
CA GLY A 644 -19.94 -10.09 20.67
C GLY A 644 -20.01 -10.04 19.15
N MET A 645 -20.86 -10.87 18.52
CA MET A 645 -21.04 -10.83 17.06
C MET A 645 -21.49 -9.46 16.53
N LEU A 646 -22.34 -8.73 17.26
CA LEU A 646 -22.76 -7.39 16.87
C LEU A 646 -21.59 -6.38 16.98
N PHE A 647 -20.75 -6.50 18.00
CA PHE A 647 -19.59 -5.63 18.18
C PHE A 647 -18.50 -5.94 17.16
N ASP A 648 -18.28 -7.21 16.83
CA ASP A 648 -17.37 -7.64 15.76
C ASP A 648 -17.81 -7.05 14.41
N GLU A 649 -19.12 -7.05 14.11
CA GLU A 649 -19.68 -6.40 12.91
C GLU A 649 -19.43 -4.88 12.88
N GLU A 650 -19.50 -4.19 14.02
CA GLU A 650 -19.17 -2.77 14.10
C GLU A 650 -17.66 -2.52 14.00
N ALA A 651 -16.83 -3.42 14.54
CA ALA A 651 -15.37 -3.35 14.44
C ALA A 651 -14.89 -3.53 12.99
N ILE A 652 -15.56 -4.37 12.18
CA ILE A 652 -15.24 -4.55 10.74
C ILE A 652 -15.25 -3.23 9.97
N ARG A 653 -16.09 -2.26 10.35
CA ARG A 653 -16.15 -0.93 9.71
C ARG A 653 -14.81 -0.20 9.78
N PHE A 654 -14.06 -0.37 10.87
CA PHE A 654 -12.72 0.22 11.01
C PHE A 654 -11.73 -0.46 10.05
N GLY A 655 -11.83 -1.79 9.90
CA GLY A 655 -11.04 -2.54 8.90
C GLY A 655 -11.29 -2.06 7.47
N GLN A 656 -12.57 -1.84 7.11
CA GLN A 656 -12.95 -1.31 5.79
C GLN A 656 -12.34 0.06 5.50
N VAL A 657 -12.17 0.89 6.54
CA VAL A 657 -11.53 2.20 6.39
C VAL A 657 -10.03 2.05 6.13
N LEU A 658 -9.36 1.16 6.85
CA LEU A 658 -7.95 0.82 6.58
C LEU A 658 -7.76 0.30 5.15
N ASP A 659 -8.68 -0.55 4.67
CA ASP A 659 -8.66 -1.08 3.31
C ASP A 659 -8.91 0.01 2.26
N SER A 660 -9.90 0.88 2.50
CA SER A 660 -10.24 1.99 1.58
C SER A 660 -9.14 3.04 1.50
N ALA A 661 -8.31 3.16 2.55
CA ALA A 661 -7.14 4.02 2.57
C ALA A 661 -5.93 3.43 1.81
N GLY A 662 -6.06 2.23 1.23
CA GLY A 662 -5.00 1.58 0.47
C GLY A 662 -3.86 1.02 1.33
N ILE A 663 -4.04 0.92 2.65
CA ILE A 663 -3.00 0.45 3.56
C ILE A 663 -2.83 -1.07 3.35
N PRO A 664 -1.61 -1.56 3.09
CA PRO A 664 -1.36 -2.96 2.77
C PRO A 664 -1.78 -3.90 3.92
N ASP A 665 -2.30 -5.05 3.55
CA ASP A 665 -2.58 -6.16 4.46
C ASP A 665 -1.43 -7.19 4.49
N GLU A 666 -1.57 -8.21 5.35
CA GLU A 666 -0.58 -9.29 5.49
C GLU A 666 -0.31 -10.06 4.18
N THR A 667 -1.21 -9.96 3.19
CA THR A 667 -1.05 -10.66 1.91
C THR A 667 -0.08 -9.93 0.98
N VAL A 668 0.06 -8.61 1.08
CA VAL A 668 0.88 -7.81 0.15
C VAL A 668 2.38 -8.15 0.26
N PRO A 669 3.02 -8.19 1.44
CA PRO A 669 4.41 -8.63 1.53
C PRO A 669 4.63 -10.03 0.99
N VAL A 670 3.73 -10.97 1.31
CA VAL A 670 3.80 -12.35 0.83
C VAL A 670 3.75 -12.41 -0.70
N GLN A 671 2.87 -11.61 -1.31
CA GLN A 671 2.77 -11.49 -2.76
C GLN A 671 4.05 -10.94 -3.39
N LEU A 672 4.70 -9.94 -2.78
CA LEU A 672 5.98 -9.39 -3.26
C LEU A 672 7.12 -10.41 -3.18
N TYR A 673 7.22 -11.19 -2.09
CA TYR A 673 8.21 -12.28 -2.01
C TYR A 673 7.91 -13.39 -3.03
N GLN A 674 6.64 -13.75 -3.20
CA GLN A 674 6.23 -14.73 -4.22
C GLN A 674 6.54 -14.23 -5.63
N ALA A 675 6.37 -12.94 -5.91
CA ALA A 675 6.73 -12.36 -7.20
C ALA A 675 8.24 -12.41 -7.45
N THR A 676 9.07 -12.16 -6.43
CA THR A 676 10.52 -12.36 -6.51
C THR A 676 10.84 -13.82 -6.86
N TYR A 677 10.22 -14.79 -6.18
CA TYR A 677 10.43 -16.22 -6.47
C TYR A 677 9.95 -16.60 -7.88
N ASN A 678 8.77 -16.14 -8.30
CA ASN A 678 8.22 -16.41 -9.63
C ASN A 678 9.09 -15.81 -10.73
N LEU A 679 9.67 -14.63 -10.48
CA LEU A 679 10.63 -14.01 -11.40
C LEU A 679 11.90 -14.86 -11.53
N GLU A 680 12.39 -15.43 -10.43
CA GLU A 680 13.55 -16.33 -10.45
C GLU A 680 13.29 -17.65 -11.16
N VAL A 681 12.08 -18.20 -11.04
CA VAL A 681 11.68 -19.43 -11.75
C VAL A 681 11.48 -19.17 -13.25
N ALA A 682 10.97 -17.99 -13.61
CA ALA A 682 10.70 -17.64 -15.01
C ALA A 682 11.97 -17.26 -15.79
N ARG A 683 13.04 -16.86 -15.09
CA ARG A 683 14.38 -16.55 -15.64
C ARG A 683 15.18 -17.82 -15.84
#